data_AF-A0A8C5R3E1-F1
#
_entry.id   AF-A0A8C5R3E1-F1
#
_cell.length_a   1.000
_cell.length_b   1.000
_cell.length_c   1.000
_cell.angle_alpha   90.00
_cell.angle_beta   90.00
_cell.angle_gamma   90.00
#
_symmetry.space_group_name_H-M   'P 1'
#
loop_
_entity.id
_entity.type
_entity.pdbx_description
1 polymer ?
#
loop_
_entity_poly.entity_id
_entity_poly.type
_entity_poly.pdbx_seq_one_letter_code
_entity_poly.pdbx_strand_id
1 'polypeptide(L)'
;MGCIRLLDCVYNLPLSGLTGNDYKPLLGVALLFSTCIFPALSVDRSNFKTCDQSSFCKRQRKLEPGYSQYRALLGSAKLTADKLEIQLIDDKNQLSLLLEVFGLNGNMTRIKINEINPLKPRYEVPDVLVGTPPPANLQVTGQDENTLELSLGGAEHKLLVTGSPFRLDILSGRDLVLSVNSRGLLHFEHLRERKDTDSEKTVPPESDDSVPGEEDEAAKEEESKKEDEEQPGMWDETFKTHTDTKPNGPSSLGLDFSLPGFEHVYGIPEHADNLRLRTTESTDPYRLYNLDVFQYELYNTMALYGSVPLLLAHNVHRTLGIFWLNAAETWVDISSNTAGKTLLGKMFQYIHGGGETPQTDVHWMSESGIIDVFLLLGPKPNDIFKQYASLTGTQSLPPYFSLGYHQCRWNYNDEEDVRNVDAGFDEHDLPYDVIWLDIEHADGKRYFTWDPHKFPTPKDMLGKLKDKRRKMVAIVDPHIKIDSDYRIHNEIRSRGFYVKNKNGGDYEGWCWPGSAAYPDFTDPEMRAWWSSMFSYDQYEGSVDNLFVWNDMNEPSVFNGPEVTMHKDAVHWGGWEHRDVHNLYGLYVQKATAEGLIQRSGGKERPFVLTRAFFAGSQRYGAVWTGDNAAEWDHLKISVPMCLSLGLVGISFCGADVGGFFKNPEPELLVRWYQAGAYQPFFRAHAHLDTPRREPWLHGDVNLKLIHEVLQQRYALLPFWYTEFYRALREGEPVMRPLWVEFPTDVSTFAMDDQYMIGSALLVHPVTEANARGVQIYLPGVGEVFYDVRSYQRYNAPQSFYLPVTSSSIPVYHRGGTIIPRKNRPRRSSDCMHDDPFTLYVALNLQGEARGELFIDDGHSFNYEQNEFVYREFNYSRGQLESSSLDPRGKFDTPSWLERVIIIGASRPTSVTLSLPGGSVTPLEFEYDSRTSVIAVRKPGVNIASDFTISLR
;
A
#
# COMPACT_ATOMS: atom_id res chain seq x y z
N MET A 1 11.25 -19.54 11.27
CA MET A 1 11.34 -20.51 12.40
C MET A 1 12.01 -21.86 12.08
N GLY A 2 12.41 -22.16 10.83
CA GLY A 2 13.14 -23.40 10.49
C GLY A 2 14.65 -23.39 10.80
N CYS A 3 15.30 -22.22 10.77
CA CYS A 3 16.76 -22.11 10.95
C CYS A 3 17.23 -22.13 12.41
N ILE A 4 16.40 -21.65 13.36
CA ILE A 4 16.77 -21.60 14.79
C ILE A 4 16.79 -23.00 15.42
N ARG A 5 15.89 -23.90 15.00
CA ARG A 5 15.89 -25.29 15.50
C ARG A 5 17.09 -26.12 15.04
N LEU A 6 17.80 -25.70 13.98
CA LEU A 6 19.01 -26.39 13.51
C LEU A 6 20.27 -25.96 14.27
N LEU A 7 20.30 -24.76 14.86
CA LEU A 7 21.44 -24.28 15.65
C LEU A 7 21.46 -24.85 17.08
N ASP A 8 20.29 -25.12 17.68
CA ASP A 8 20.21 -25.74 19.02
C ASP A 8 20.60 -27.23 19.01
N CYS A 9 20.49 -27.92 17.88
CA CYS A 9 20.82 -29.35 17.78
C CYS A 9 22.33 -29.65 17.59
N VAL A 10 23.17 -28.65 17.29
CA VAL A 10 24.59 -28.87 16.97
C VAL A 10 25.53 -28.64 18.17
N TYR A 11 25.06 -28.02 19.26
CA TYR A 11 25.93 -27.66 20.40
C TYR A 11 25.74 -28.44 21.71
N ASN A 12 24.84 -29.43 21.78
CA ASN A 12 24.67 -30.24 22.99
C ASN A 12 24.53 -31.74 22.68
N LEU A 13 25.68 -32.41 22.50
CA LEU A 13 25.77 -33.87 22.65
C LEU A 13 26.97 -34.22 23.55
N PRO A 14 26.75 -34.79 24.75
CA PRO A 14 27.83 -35.34 25.56
C PRO A 14 28.25 -36.70 24.96
N LEU A 15 29.52 -36.81 24.59
CA LEU A 15 30.16 -38.08 24.26
C LEU A 15 30.39 -38.90 25.54
N SER A 16 29.57 -39.93 25.76
CA SER A 16 29.97 -41.06 26.62
C SER A 16 29.18 -42.34 26.34
N GLY A 17 29.90 -43.32 25.78
CA GLY A 17 29.78 -44.75 26.10
C GLY A 17 28.55 -45.50 25.60
N LEU A 18 28.76 -46.53 24.78
CA LEU A 18 28.44 -47.92 25.16
C LEU A 18 28.93 -48.91 24.08
N THR A 19 29.63 -49.92 24.57
CA THR A 19 29.95 -51.18 23.89
C THR A 19 28.75 -52.13 23.96
N GLY A 20 28.53 -52.95 22.93
CA GLY A 20 27.88 -54.26 23.09
C GLY A 20 26.64 -54.50 22.24
N ASN A 21 26.72 -55.58 21.47
CA ASN A 21 25.85 -56.03 20.40
C ASN A 21 24.53 -56.70 20.86
N ASP A 22 23.57 -56.67 19.92
CA ASP A 22 22.62 -57.73 19.52
C ASP A 22 21.15 -57.75 20.02
N TYR A 23 20.28 -57.86 18.99
CA TYR A 23 18.86 -58.23 18.92
C TYR A 23 17.75 -57.19 19.18
N LYS A 24 17.25 -56.55 18.10
CA LYS A 24 15.90 -56.78 17.50
C LYS A 24 15.60 -55.78 16.36
N PRO A 25 15.59 -56.20 15.08
CA PRO A 25 15.13 -55.37 13.97
C PRO A 25 13.68 -55.76 13.63
N LEU A 26 12.67 -55.11 14.23
CA LEU A 26 11.29 -55.15 13.69
C LEU A 26 10.30 -54.17 14.33
N LEU A 27 10.72 -53.32 15.28
CA LEU A 27 9.88 -52.22 15.79
C LEU A 27 10.40 -50.82 15.39
N GLY A 28 11.63 -50.71 14.88
CA GLY A 28 12.25 -49.45 14.46
C GLY A 28 11.83 -48.97 13.06
N VAL A 29 11.31 -49.85 12.20
CA VAL A 29 10.95 -49.47 10.82
C VAL A 29 9.56 -48.83 10.74
N ALA A 30 8.68 -49.08 11.71
CA ALA A 30 7.35 -48.45 11.78
C ALA A 30 7.36 -47.06 12.45
N LEU A 31 8.34 -46.78 13.33
CA LEU A 31 8.50 -45.45 13.95
C LEU A 31 9.36 -44.48 13.12
N LEU A 32 10.23 -44.99 12.23
CA LEU A 32 11.04 -44.16 11.32
C LEU A 32 10.29 -43.72 10.04
N PHE A 33 9.15 -44.35 9.72
CA PHE A 33 8.29 -43.93 8.58
C PHE A 33 7.10 -43.04 9.00
N SER A 34 6.88 -42.80 10.29
CA SER A 34 5.78 -41.96 10.80
C SER A 34 6.21 -40.57 11.29
N THR A 35 7.50 -40.24 11.24
CA THR A 35 8.04 -38.95 11.78
C THR A 35 8.78 -38.10 10.76
N CYS A 36 8.73 -38.44 9.47
CA CYS A 36 9.30 -37.62 8.41
C CYS A 36 8.36 -37.67 7.20
N ILE A 37 7.36 -36.78 7.19
CA ILE A 37 6.74 -36.06 6.06
C ILE A 37 5.59 -35.27 6.72
N PHE A 38 5.93 -34.13 7.32
CA PHE A 38 5.00 -33.01 7.34
C PHE A 38 5.65 -31.97 6.44
N PRO A 39 5.08 -31.65 5.26
CA PRO A 39 5.48 -30.47 4.55
C PRO A 39 4.96 -29.29 5.36
N ALA A 40 5.74 -28.80 6.32
CA ALA A 40 5.49 -27.48 6.90
C ALA A 40 5.97 -26.46 5.85
N LEU A 41 5.12 -26.20 4.85
CA LEU A 41 5.37 -25.34 3.70
C LEU A 41 4.42 -24.13 3.64
N SER A 42 3.71 -23.84 4.73
CA SER A 42 2.74 -22.73 4.81
C SER A 42 2.85 -21.98 6.14
N VAL A 43 2.29 -20.77 6.18
CA VAL A 43 2.27 -19.91 7.36
C VAL A 43 1.80 -20.68 8.61
N ASP A 44 2.53 -20.56 9.71
CA ASP A 44 2.07 -21.06 11.01
C ASP A 44 1.07 -20.04 11.58
N ARG A 45 -0.20 -20.20 11.21
CA ARG A 45 -1.33 -19.37 11.67
C ARG A 45 -1.42 -19.27 13.19
N SER A 46 -0.89 -20.25 13.94
CA SER A 46 -0.91 -20.19 15.41
C SER A 46 -0.08 -19.02 15.97
N ASN A 47 0.88 -18.47 15.21
CA ASN A 47 1.69 -17.32 15.59
C ASN A 47 0.93 -15.99 15.51
N PHE A 48 -0.24 -15.96 14.89
CA PHE A 48 -0.99 -14.73 14.63
C PHE A 48 -2.39 -14.85 15.22
N LYS A 49 -2.84 -13.82 15.94
CA LYS A 49 -4.15 -13.84 16.59
C LYS A 49 -5.27 -13.88 15.55
N THR A 50 -6.23 -14.77 15.76
CA THR A 50 -7.59 -14.61 15.21
C THR A 50 -8.35 -13.52 15.96
N CYS A 51 -9.50 -13.07 15.45
CA CYS A 51 -10.31 -12.08 16.16
C CYS A 51 -10.72 -12.58 17.56
N ASP A 52 -11.02 -13.87 17.70
CA ASP A 52 -11.38 -14.50 18.99
C ASP A 52 -10.23 -14.55 20.00
N GLN A 53 -8.98 -14.45 19.54
CA GLN A 53 -7.77 -14.41 20.36
C GLN A 53 -7.29 -12.97 20.66
N SER A 54 -7.87 -11.97 19.98
CA SER A 54 -7.68 -10.57 20.29
C SER A 54 -8.84 -10.11 21.16
N SER A 55 -8.61 -9.89 22.45
CA SER A 55 -9.69 -9.64 23.42
C SER A 55 -10.60 -8.49 23.02
N PHE A 56 -10.07 -7.38 22.47
CA PHE A 56 -10.89 -6.26 22.03
C PHE A 56 -11.71 -6.58 20.79
N CYS A 57 -11.12 -7.27 19.79
CA CYS A 57 -11.86 -7.68 18.59
C CYS A 57 -13.02 -8.58 18.99
N LYS A 58 -12.77 -9.57 19.87
CA LYS A 58 -13.80 -10.45 20.41
C LYS A 58 -14.92 -9.69 21.11
N ARG A 59 -14.61 -8.67 21.91
CA ARG A 59 -15.65 -7.86 22.61
C ARG A 59 -16.47 -7.05 21.61
N GLN A 60 -15.82 -6.36 20.68
CA GLN A 60 -16.47 -5.53 19.66
C GLN A 60 -17.33 -6.38 18.70
N ARG A 61 -16.82 -7.54 18.26
CA ARG A 61 -17.51 -8.44 17.32
C ARG A 61 -18.69 -9.19 17.94
N LYS A 62 -18.74 -9.31 19.28
CA LYS A 62 -19.89 -9.86 20.01
C LYS A 62 -21.09 -8.91 20.05
N LEU A 63 -20.92 -7.63 19.72
CA LEU A 63 -22.02 -6.67 19.68
C LEU A 63 -23.01 -7.07 18.57
N GLU A 64 -24.28 -7.19 18.92
CA GLU A 64 -25.34 -7.49 17.96
C GLU A 64 -25.97 -6.21 17.40
N PRO A 65 -26.32 -6.17 16.11
CA PRO A 65 -27.06 -5.04 15.54
C PRO A 65 -28.38 -4.80 16.28
N GLY A 66 -28.68 -3.54 16.57
CA GLY A 66 -29.87 -3.20 17.34
C GLY A 66 -30.02 -1.72 17.66
N TYR A 67 -30.78 -1.41 18.71
CA TYR A 67 -30.94 -0.05 19.20
C TYR A 67 -29.62 0.40 19.85
N SER A 68 -28.97 1.43 19.30
CA SER A 68 -27.74 1.97 19.89
C SER A 68 -28.01 2.51 21.30
N GLN A 69 -27.14 2.18 22.26
CA GLN A 69 -27.20 2.73 23.61
C GLN A 69 -26.77 4.20 23.70
N TYR A 70 -26.23 4.75 22.61
CA TYR A 70 -25.76 6.13 22.55
C TYR A 70 -26.88 7.04 22.05
N ARG A 71 -27.03 8.20 22.68
CA ARG A 71 -27.90 9.27 22.19
C ARG A 71 -27.17 10.61 22.11
N ALA A 72 -27.48 11.38 21.08
CA ALA A 72 -27.00 12.74 20.91
C ALA A 72 -27.90 13.74 21.65
N LEU A 73 -27.32 14.51 22.56
CA LEU A 73 -28.01 15.62 23.23
C LEU A 73 -28.10 16.82 22.28
N LEU A 74 -29.12 16.88 21.43
CA LEU A 74 -29.27 17.98 20.46
C LEU A 74 -29.31 19.38 21.10
N GLY A 75 -29.80 19.49 22.34
CA GLY A 75 -29.76 20.76 23.10
C GLY A 75 -28.35 21.22 23.50
N SER A 76 -27.35 20.34 23.44
CA SER A 76 -25.94 20.68 23.66
C SER A 76 -25.21 21.15 22.40
N ALA A 77 -25.88 21.14 21.24
CA ALA A 77 -25.29 21.43 19.95
C ALA A 77 -24.67 22.83 19.90
N LYS A 78 -23.38 22.90 19.58
CA LYS A 78 -22.67 24.15 19.30
C LYS A 78 -22.22 24.13 17.85
N LEU A 79 -22.83 25.00 17.05
CA LEU A 79 -22.45 25.17 15.65
C LEU A 79 -21.53 26.38 15.50
N THR A 80 -20.41 26.17 14.84
CA THR A 80 -19.51 27.20 14.31
C THR A 80 -19.59 27.16 12.77
N ALA A 81 -18.85 28.04 12.08
CA ALA A 81 -18.86 28.04 10.63
C ALA A 81 -18.29 26.73 10.03
N ASP A 82 -17.34 26.09 10.71
CA ASP A 82 -16.57 24.95 10.22
C ASP A 82 -16.89 23.62 10.92
N LYS A 83 -17.42 23.67 12.15
CA LYS A 83 -17.74 22.47 12.92
C LYS A 83 -19.03 22.54 13.72
N LEU A 84 -19.62 21.38 13.93
CA LEU A 84 -20.68 21.10 14.90
C LEU A 84 -20.12 20.25 16.03
N GLU A 85 -20.36 20.67 17.27
CA GLU A 85 -20.06 19.90 18.48
C GLU A 85 -21.37 19.46 19.15
N ILE A 86 -21.49 18.18 19.52
CA ILE A 86 -22.63 17.63 20.26
C ILE A 86 -22.12 16.67 21.34
N GLN A 87 -22.71 16.72 22.53
CA GLN A 87 -22.48 15.71 23.56
C GLN A 87 -23.26 14.43 23.24
N LEU A 88 -22.56 13.29 23.23
CA LEU A 88 -23.19 11.97 23.22
C LEU A 88 -23.21 11.41 24.64
N ILE A 89 -24.30 10.75 25.01
CA ILE A 89 -24.42 10.02 26.27
C ILE A 89 -24.58 8.53 25.97
N ASP A 90 -23.75 7.71 26.61
CA ASP A 90 -23.99 6.27 26.74
C ASP A 90 -25.01 6.04 27.86
N ASP A 91 -26.24 5.67 27.51
CA ASP A 91 -27.31 5.48 28.49
C ASP A 91 -27.05 4.30 29.45
N LYS A 92 -26.18 3.35 29.07
CA LYS A 92 -25.81 2.22 29.94
C LYS A 92 -24.76 2.62 30.98
N ASN A 93 -23.67 3.22 30.55
CA ASN A 93 -22.53 3.53 31.42
C ASN A 93 -22.51 4.98 31.94
N GLN A 94 -23.47 5.81 31.52
CA GLN A 94 -23.53 7.25 31.83
C GLN A 94 -22.27 8.02 31.42
N LEU A 95 -21.54 7.51 30.43
CA LEU A 95 -20.35 8.14 29.85
C LEU A 95 -20.75 9.30 28.94
N SER A 96 -20.02 10.40 29.03
CA SER A 96 -20.19 11.57 28.16
C SER A 96 -19.05 11.68 27.14
N LEU A 97 -19.40 11.58 25.86
CA LEU A 97 -18.49 11.75 24.74
C LEU A 97 -18.77 13.06 24.01
N LEU A 98 -17.77 13.56 23.29
CA LEU A 98 -17.87 14.69 22.38
C LEU A 98 -17.87 14.17 20.94
N LEU A 99 -18.94 14.44 20.22
CA LEU A 99 -19.00 14.33 18.77
C LEU A 99 -18.61 15.68 18.16
N GLU A 100 -17.58 15.70 17.32
CA GLU A 100 -17.27 16.82 16.44
C GLU A 100 -17.52 16.39 14.98
N VAL A 101 -18.29 17.18 14.25
CA VAL A 101 -18.52 17.00 12.81
C VAL A 101 -18.02 18.22 12.07
N PHE A 102 -17.14 18.02 11.10
CA PHE A 102 -16.60 19.06 10.24
C PHE A 102 -17.10 18.88 8.81
N GLY A 103 -17.67 19.94 8.23
CA GLY A 103 -17.84 20.03 6.78
C GLY A 103 -16.51 20.43 6.17
N LEU A 104 -16.05 19.74 5.13
CA LEU A 104 -14.76 20.01 4.50
C LEU A 104 -14.93 20.29 3.01
N ASN A 105 -14.08 21.17 2.47
CA ASN A 105 -14.05 21.45 1.03
C ASN A 105 -13.75 20.18 0.23
N GLY A 106 -14.25 20.15 -1.01
CA GLY A 106 -14.05 19.00 -1.90
C GLY A 106 -14.99 17.82 -1.63
N ASN A 107 -16.21 18.06 -1.10
CA ASN A 107 -17.21 17.02 -0.78
C ASN A 107 -16.70 15.99 0.23
N MET A 108 -16.14 16.47 1.34
CA MET A 108 -15.67 15.62 2.43
C MET A 108 -16.37 15.98 3.74
N THR A 109 -16.46 15.03 4.66
CA THR A 109 -16.94 15.26 6.03
C THR A 109 -16.02 14.52 6.99
N ARG A 110 -15.62 15.16 8.08
CA ARG A 110 -14.83 14.52 9.14
C ARG A 110 -15.69 14.36 10.38
N ILE A 111 -15.64 13.19 10.99
CA ILE A 111 -16.32 12.90 12.25
C ILE A 111 -15.26 12.49 13.27
N LYS A 112 -15.23 13.18 14.40
CA LYS A 112 -14.43 12.79 15.57
C LYS A 112 -15.35 12.44 16.73
N ILE A 113 -15.06 11.35 17.44
CA ILE A 113 -15.68 11.03 18.72
C ILE A 113 -14.59 10.76 19.75
N ASN A 114 -14.63 11.50 20.86
CA ASN A 114 -13.68 11.37 21.96
C ASN A 114 -14.37 11.53 23.32
N GLU A 115 -13.72 11.13 24.40
CA GLU A 115 -14.21 11.36 25.76
C GLU A 115 -14.12 12.86 26.11
N ILE A 116 -15.12 13.40 26.81
CA ILE A 116 -15.08 14.81 27.26
C ILE A 116 -14.07 15.00 28.40
N ASN A 117 -13.98 14.02 29.31
CA ASN A 117 -13.10 14.05 30.48
C ASN A 117 -12.37 12.71 30.64
N PRO A 118 -11.44 12.35 29.73
CA PRO A 118 -10.74 11.09 29.84
C PRO A 118 -9.75 11.09 31.01
N LEU A 119 -9.50 9.92 31.62
CA LEU A 119 -8.46 9.74 32.66
C LEU A 119 -7.07 10.17 32.17
N LYS A 120 -6.79 9.94 30.89
CA LYS A 120 -5.61 10.43 30.17
C LYS A 120 -5.94 10.66 28.70
N PRO A 121 -5.20 11.52 27.97
CA PRO A 121 -5.45 11.75 26.55
C PRO A 121 -5.45 10.44 25.74
N ARG A 122 -6.36 10.35 24.78
CA ARG A 122 -6.37 9.29 23.76
C ARG A 122 -5.51 9.70 22.57
N TYR A 123 -4.91 8.72 21.91
CA TYR A 123 -4.02 8.97 20.79
C TYR A 123 -4.80 9.55 19.59
N GLU A 124 -4.30 10.66 19.06
CA GLU A 124 -4.71 11.21 17.76
C GLU A 124 -3.52 11.09 16.81
N VAL A 125 -3.75 10.53 15.61
CA VAL A 125 -2.69 10.21 14.66
C VAL A 125 -2.03 11.49 14.09
N PRO A 126 -0.73 11.74 14.36
CA PRO A 126 0.00 12.86 13.80
C PRO A 126 0.68 12.50 12.47
N ASP A 127 1.24 13.50 11.78
CA ASP A 127 2.11 13.38 10.58
C ASP A 127 1.52 12.67 9.33
N VAL A 128 0.33 12.08 9.41
CA VAL A 128 -0.38 11.47 8.27
C VAL A 128 -1.05 12.54 7.42
N LEU A 129 -1.82 13.44 8.06
CA LEU A 129 -2.42 14.57 7.39
C LEU A 129 -1.34 15.59 7.00
N VAL A 130 -1.32 16.02 5.73
CA VAL A 130 -0.31 16.98 5.22
C VAL A 130 -0.57 18.43 5.65
N GLY A 131 -1.72 18.69 6.25
CA GLY A 131 -2.12 19.98 6.79
C GLY A 131 -3.53 19.93 7.36
N THR A 132 -4.02 21.06 7.86
CA THR A 132 -5.42 21.20 8.30
C THR A 132 -6.34 21.24 7.06
N PRO A 133 -7.27 20.28 6.90
CA PRO A 133 -8.17 20.28 5.75
C PRO A 133 -9.04 21.55 5.73
N PRO A 134 -9.18 22.24 4.58
CA PRO A 134 -9.96 23.47 4.50
C PRO A 134 -11.45 23.21 4.83
N PRO A 135 -12.04 23.95 5.78
CA PRO A 135 -13.42 23.73 6.16
C PRO A 135 -14.42 24.24 5.11
N ALA A 136 -15.59 23.62 5.09
CA ALA A 136 -16.77 24.06 4.38
C ALA A 136 -17.80 24.62 5.37
N ASN A 137 -18.58 25.61 4.93
CA ASN A 137 -19.53 26.28 5.82
C ASN A 137 -20.72 25.37 6.17
N LEU A 138 -20.87 25.05 7.45
CA LEU A 138 -22.00 24.29 7.97
C LEU A 138 -23.16 25.21 8.32
N GLN A 139 -24.38 24.85 7.89
CA GLN A 139 -25.58 25.63 8.19
C GLN A 139 -26.73 24.72 8.60
N VAL A 140 -27.41 25.05 9.70
CA VAL A 140 -28.66 24.37 10.06
C VAL A 140 -29.72 24.70 9.02
N THR A 141 -30.27 23.68 8.37
CA THR A 141 -31.34 23.81 7.37
C THR A 141 -32.68 23.27 7.88
N GLY A 142 -32.68 22.51 8.97
CA GLY A 142 -33.89 22.02 9.62
C GLY A 142 -33.60 21.49 11.02
N GLN A 143 -34.59 21.51 11.90
CA GLN A 143 -34.50 20.93 13.23
C GLN A 143 -35.89 20.52 13.70
N ASP A 144 -36.00 19.34 14.30
CA ASP A 144 -37.16 18.89 15.07
C ASP A 144 -36.71 18.38 16.46
N GLU A 145 -37.60 17.74 17.21
CA GLU A 145 -37.32 17.26 18.57
C GLU A 145 -36.21 16.20 18.63
N ASN A 146 -36.00 15.42 17.57
CA ASN A 146 -35.06 14.30 17.54
C ASN A 146 -34.06 14.36 16.37
N THR A 147 -34.12 15.37 15.51
CA THR A 147 -33.28 15.48 14.31
C THR A 147 -32.75 16.89 14.13
N LEU A 148 -31.46 17.01 13.80
CA LEU A 148 -30.83 18.23 13.34
C LEU A 148 -30.33 18.04 11.90
N GLU A 149 -30.84 18.84 10.95
CA GLU A 149 -30.41 18.83 9.55
C GLU A 149 -29.42 19.96 9.28
N LEU A 150 -28.28 19.62 8.68
CA LEU A 150 -27.22 20.54 8.32
C LEU A 150 -26.89 20.44 6.83
N SER A 151 -26.63 21.57 6.19
CA SER A 151 -25.90 21.59 4.91
C SER A 151 -24.41 21.36 5.18
N LEU A 152 -23.77 20.48 4.40
CA LEU A 152 -22.34 20.16 4.48
C LEU A 152 -21.45 21.06 3.58
N GLY A 153 -21.96 22.21 3.15
CA GLY A 153 -21.31 23.09 2.18
C GLY A 153 -21.55 22.66 0.72
N GLY A 154 -21.74 23.65 -0.17
CA GLY A 154 -22.25 23.42 -1.53
C GLY A 154 -23.73 23.01 -1.55
N ALA A 155 -24.42 23.17 -2.68
CA ALA A 155 -25.88 23.04 -2.74
C ALA A 155 -26.44 21.60 -2.65
N GLU A 156 -25.59 20.56 -2.64
CA GLU A 156 -26.04 19.18 -2.90
C GLU A 156 -26.10 18.24 -1.69
N HIS A 157 -25.19 18.35 -0.71
CA HIS A 157 -25.09 17.39 0.40
C HIS A 157 -25.65 17.92 1.72
N LYS A 158 -26.35 17.06 2.44
CA LYS A 158 -26.90 17.32 3.78
C LYS A 158 -26.49 16.23 4.76
N LEU A 159 -26.41 16.59 6.03
CA LEU A 159 -26.23 15.70 7.15
C LEU A 159 -27.46 15.77 8.05
N LEU A 160 -28.06 14.62 8.35
CA LEU A 160 -29.04 14.47 9.42
C LEU A 160 -28.36 13.88 10.64
N VAL A 161 -28.48 14.56 11.77
CA VAL A 161 -28.07 14.07 13.09
C VAL A 161 -29.32 13.64 13.84
N THR A 162 -29.51 12.35 14.06
CA THR A 162 -30.59 11.82 14.89
C THR A 162 -30.14 11.70 16.35
N GLY A 163 -30.99 12.16 17.27
CA GLY A 163 -30.77 12.19 18.71
C GLY A 163 -30.77 10.80 19.33
N SER A 164 -31.93 10.15 19.40
CA SER A 164 -32.12 8.84 20.05
C SER A 164 -32.81 7.83 19.12
N PRO A 165 -32.15 6.72 18.74
CA PRO A 165 -30.73 6.44 19.00
C PRO A 165 -29.83 7.36 18.16
N PHE A 166 -28.59 7.57 18.59
CA PHE A 166 -27.61 8.38 17.85
C PHE A 166 -27.36 7.78 16.47
N ARG A 167 -27.52 8.58 15.42
CA ARG A 167 -27.25 8.19 14.04
C ARG A 167 -26.90 9.41 13.19
N LEU A 168 -26.04 9.22 12.21
CA LEU A 168 -25.77 10.23 11.18
C LEU A 168 -26.16 9.70 9.81
N ASP A 169 -26.88 10.48 9.01
CA ASP A 169 -27.22 10.15 7.63
C ASP A 169 -26.75 11.27 6.69
N ILE A 170 -25.96 10.92 5.67
CA ILE A 170 -25.55 11.85 4.62
C ILE A 170 -26.45 11.65 3.42
N LEU A 171 -27.06 12.74 2.95
CA LEU A 171 -27.93 12.76 1.78
C LEU A 171 -27.32 13.60 0.67
N SER A 172 -27.58 13.20 -0.58
CA SER A 172 -27.37 14.00 -1.79
C SER A 172 -28.74 14.30 -2.39
N GLY A 173 -29.22 15.53 -2.23
CA GLY A 173 -30.62 15.86 -2.54
C GLY A 173 -31.60 15.10 -1.62
N ARG A 174 -32.24 14.05 -2.14
CA ARG A 174 -33.13 13.15 -1.37
C ARG A 174 -32.57 11.74 -1.19
N ASP A 175 -31.48 11.42 -1.87
CA ASP A 175 -30.91 10.08 -1.87
C ASP A 175 -29.98 9.92 -0.68
N LEU A 176 -30.20 8.87 0.12
CA LEU A 176 -29.30 8.49 1.19
C LEU A 176 -28.01 7.95 0.58
N VAL A 177 -26.88 8.58 0.89
CA VAL A 177 -25.56 8.24 0.37
C VAL A 177 -24.85 7.26 1.30
N LEU A 178 -24.88 7.54 2.60
CA LEU A 178 -24.19 6.78 3.64
C LEU A 178 -24.86 7.03 4.99
N SER A 179 -24.90 6.00 5.82
CA SER A 179 -25.31 6.11 7.23
C SER A 179 -24.16 5.72 8.15
N VAL A 180 -24.08 6.37 9.32
CA VAL A 180 -23.14 6.08 10.40
C VAL A 180 -23.94 5.67 11.62
N ASN A 181 -23.53 4.57 12.27
CA ASN A 181 -24.21 3.96 13.41
C ASN A 181 -25.66 3.52 13.11
N SER A 182 -25.97 3.15 11.86
CA SER A 182 -27.30 2.68 11.46
C SER A 182 -27.64 1.31 12.02
N ARG A 183 -26.63 0.50 12.35
CA ARG A 183 -26.80 -0.81 13.01
C ARG A 183 -26.62 -0.74 14.53
N GLY A 184 -26.31 0.44 15.07
CA GLY A 184 -26.15 0.66 16.49
C GLY A 184 -24.90 0.02 17.09
N LEU A 185 -23.84 -0.18 16.29
CA LEU A 185 -22.59 -0.82 16.71
C LEU A 185 -21.52 0.19 17.16
N LEU A 186 -21.84 1.48 17.24
CA LEU A 186 -20.98 2.42 17.97
C LEU A 186 -20.69 1.86 19.36
N HIS A 187 -19.42 1.69 19.67
CA HIS A 187 -18.97 1.24 20.96
C HIS A 187 -17.68 1.95 21.33
N PHE A 188 -17.63 2.47 22.56
CA PHE A 188 -16.50 3.26 23.03
C PHE A 188 -16.16 2.82 24.45
N GLU A 189 -15.11 2.01 24.61
CA GLU A 189 -14.65 1.57 25.91
C GLU A 189 -13.89 2.71 26.59
N HIS A 190 -14.51 3.37 27.57
CA HIS A 190 -13.86 4.44 28.34
C HIS A 190 -12.69 3.91 29.16
N LEU A 191 -11.70 4.77 29.39
CA LEU A 191 -10.55 4.45 30.24
C LEU A 191 -11.01 4.26 31.69
N ARG A 192 -10.50 3.21 32.35
CA ARG A 192 -10.83 2.86 33.74
C ARG A 192 -9.56 2.64 34.56
N GLU A 193 -9.62 2.89 35.86
CA GLU A 193 -8.56 2.51 36.79
C GLU A 193 -8.68 1.03 37.20
N ARG A 194 -7.54 0.37 37.44
CA ARG A 194 -7.50 -1.01 37.91
C ARG A 194 -7.87 -1.05 39.40
N LYS A 195 -9.03 -1.63 39.73
CA LYS A 195 -9.60 -1.66 41.08
C LYS A 195 -8.65 -2.31 42.13
N ASP A 196 -7.73 -3.16 41.70
CA ASP A 196 -6.81 -3.92 42.58
C ASP A 196 -5.72 -3.06 43.25
N THR A 197 -5.48 -1.84 42.75
CA THR A 197 -4.37 -0.97 43.20
C THR A 197 -4.62 -0.23 44.51
N ASP A 198 -5.82 -0.30 45.09
CA ASP A 198 -6.19 0.39 46.33
C ASP A 198 -6.08 -0.46 47.62
N SER A 199 -5.68 -1.73 47.54
CA SER A 199 -5.69 -2.63 48.71
C SER A 199 -4.46 -2.52 49.64
N GLU A 200 -3.51 -1.61 49.39
CA GLU A 200 -2.31 -1.44 50.24
C GLU A 200 -2.28 -0.18 51.12
N LYS A 201 -3.39 0.55 51.28
CA LYS A 201 -3.43 1.68 52.24
C LYS A 201 -4.54 1.54 53.28
N THR A 202 -4.06 1.53 54.52
CA THR A 202 -4.74 1.79 55.80
C THR A 202 -5.58 0.66 56.40
N VAL A 203 -4.98 -0.02 57.39
CA VAL A 203 -5.67 -0.70 58.50
C VAL A 203 -6.12 0.39 59.50
N PRO A 204 -7.41 0.55 59.81
CA PRO A 204 -7.86 1.24 61.02
C PRO A 204 -8.05 0.23 62.16
N PRO A 205 -7.86 0.63 63.42
CA PRO A 205 -7.91 -0.26 64.57
C PRO A 205 -9.35 -0.63 64.96
N GLU A 206 -9.48 -1.83 65.53
CA GLU A 206 -10.70 -2.37 66.14
C GLU A 206 -11.28 -1.44 67.23
N SER A 207 -12.59 -1.23 67.20
CA SER A 207 -13.37 -1.00 68.42
C SER A 207 -14.79 -1.55 68.25
N ASP A 208 -15.11 -2.46 69.16
CA ASP A 208 -16.38 -3.10 69.45
C ASP A 208 -17.38 -2.10 70.05
N ASP A 209 -18.64 -2.10 69.59
CA ASP A 209 -19.83 -2.01 70.46
C ASP A 209 -21.15 -2.09 69.65
N SER A 210 -22.01 -2.97 70.13
CA SER A 210 -23.34 -3.36 69.64
C SER A 210 -24.47 -2.35 69.95
N VAL A 211 -25.46 -2.18 69.05
CA VAL A 211 -26.94 -2.16 69.31
C VAL A 211 -27.70 -2.39 67.97
N PRO A 212 -28.81 -3.16 67.93
CA PRO A 212 -29.52 -3.53 66.69
C PRO A 212 -30.74 -2.64 66.39
N GLY A 213 -31.02 -2.40 65.10
CA GLY A 213 -32.30 -1.87 64.65
C GLY A 213 -32.36 -1.49 63.17
N GLU A 214 -33.42 -1.94 62.51
CA GLU A 214 -33.96 -1.54 61.20
C GLU A 214 -33.49 -2.32 59.96
N GLU A 215 -34.16 -3.47 59.79
CA GLU A 215 -34.51 -4.08 58.51
C GLU A 215 -35.20 -3.03 57.61
N ASP A 216 -34.58 -2.67 56.47
CA ASP A 216 -35.24 -2.34 55.17
C ASP A 216 -34.32 -1.68 54.12
N GLU A 217 -33.01 -1.96 54.11
CA GLU A 217 -32.13 -1.54 52.98
C GLU A 217 -31.34 -2.67 52.30
N ALA A 218 -31.39 -3.91 52.83
CA ALA A 218 -30.62 -5.03 52.27
C ALA A 218 -31.16 -5.59 50.94
N ALA A 219 -32.39 -5.24 50.53
CA ALA A 219 -33.00 -5.77 49.29
C ALA A 219 -32.79 -4.86 48.06
N LYS A 220 -32.22 -3.66 48.20
CA LYS A 220 -31.88 -2.76 47.06
C LYS A 220 -30.39 -2.69 46.75
N GLU A 221 -29.53 -3.24 47.60
CA GLU A 221 -28.10 -3.37 47.34
C GLU A 221 -27.70 -4.73 46.72
N GLU A 222 -28.61 -5.69 46.60
CA GLU A 222 -28.34 -6.97 45.94
C GLU A 222 -28.70 -7.01 44.44
N GLU A 223 -29.49 -6.06 43.93
CA GLU A 223 -29.80 -5.97 42.49
C GLU A 223 -28.83 -5.07 41.68
N SER A 224 -27.98 -4.26 42.33
CA SER A 224 -26.93 -3.45 41.66
C SER A 224 -25.55 -4.14 41.61
N LYS A 225 -25.41 -5.35 42.16
CA LYS A 225 -24.14 -6.10 42.27
C LYS A 225 -23.88 -7.10 41.14
N LYS A 226 -24.60 -7.03 40.02
CA LYS A 226 -24.52 -8.03 38.93
C LYS A 226 -23.94 -7.59 37.58
N GLU A 227 -23.40 -6.38 37.43
CA GLU A 227 -22.76 -5.97 36.16
C GLU A 227 -21.34 -5.43 36.37
N ASP A 228 -20.38 -6.35 36.54
CA ASP A 228 -18.96 -6.21 36.20
C ASP A 228 -18.27 -7.55 36.55
N GLU A 229 -18.73 -8.66 35.96
CA GLU A 229 -17.85 -9.85 35.93
C GLU A 229 -16.65 -9.48 35.07
N GLU A 230 -15.46 -9.38 35.67
CA GLU A 230 -14.21 -9.11 34.93
C GLU A 230 -14.00 -10.21 33.89
N GLN A 231 -14.36 -9.90 32.64
CA GLN A 231 -14.22 -10.85 31.54
C GLN A 231 -12.72 -11.12 31.27
N PRO A 232 -12.36 -12.37 30.88
CA PRO A 232 -10.97 -12.69 30.53
C PRO A 232 -10.40 -11.75 29.45
N GLY A 233 -9.18 -11.24 29.66
CA GLY A 233 -8.48 -10.35 28.73
C GLY A 233 -8.86 -8.86 28.81
N MET A 234 -9.64 -8.45 29.83
CA MET A 234 -9.94 -7.03 30.06
C MET A 234 -8.73 -6.23 30.57
N TRP A 235 -7.82 -6.89 31.29
CA TRP A 235 -6.56 -6.33 31.79
C TRP A 235 -5.40 -7.11 31.19
N ASP A 236 -4.70 -7.91 31.99
CA ASP A 236 -3.60 -8.73 31.51
C ASP A 236 -4.11 -9.73 30.45
N GLU A 237 -3.50 -9.72 29.27
CA GLU A 237 -3.80 -10.64 28.17
C GLU A 237 -2.52 -11.41 27.80
N THR A 238 -2.61 -12.74 27.77
CA THR A 238 -1.47 -13.58 27.38
C THR A 238 -1.72 -14.23 26.03
N PHE A 239 -0.79 -14.01 25.09
CA PHE A 239 -0.74 -14.71 23.82
C PHE A 239 0.57 -15.50 23.73
N LYS A 240 0.44 -16.83 23.63
CA LYS A 240 1.55 -17.78 23.80
C LYS A 240 2.28 -17.55 25.12
N THR A 241 3.51 -17.05 25.06
CA THR A 241 4.38 -16.80 26.22
C THR A 241 4.49 -15.32 26.57
N HIS A 242 3.79 -14.44 25.85
CA HIS A 242 3.87 -13.00 26.01
C HIS A 242 2.63 -12.49 26.75
N THR A 243 2.85 -11.86 27.89
CA THR A 243 1.79 -11.21 28.67
C THR A 243 1.86 -9.71 28.46
N ASP A 244 0.83 -9.19 27.78
CA ASP A 244 0.50 -7.78 27.73
C ASP A 244 -0.14 -7.36 29.06
N THR A 245 0.45 -6.39 29.76
CA THR A 245 -0.05 -5.89 31.06
C THR A 245 -1.24 -4.95 30.94
N LYS A 246 -1.47 -4.40 29.74
CA LYS A 246 -2.61 -3.54 29.38
C LYS A 246 -2.95 -2.52 30.48
N PRO A 247 -2.01 -1.61 30.82
CA PRO A 247 -2.11 -0.74 31.99
C PRO A 247 -3.36 0.16 32.00
N ASN A 248 -3.97 0.42 30.85
CA ASN A 248 -5.19 1.23 30.72
C ASN A 248 -6.48 0.40 30.64
N GLY A 249 -6.39 -0.92 30.77
CA GLY A 249 -7.53 -1.81 30.62
C GLY A 249 -8.14 -1.78 29.22
N PRO A 250 -9.46 -1.99 29.08
CA PRO A 250 -10.16 -1.90 27.80
C PRO A 250 -10.21 -0.45 27.30
N SER A 251 -9.87 -0.21 26.03
CA SER A 251 -9.88 1.14 25.45
C SER A 251 -10.30 1.18 23.98
N SER A 252 -10.87 0.08 23.49
CA SER A 252 -11.23 -0.05 22.08
C SER A 252 -12.43 0.78 21.70
N LEU A 253 -12.51 1.06 20.42
CA LEU A 253 -13.56 1.85 19.81
C LEU A 253 -14.04 1.17 18.52
N GLY A 254 -15.33 1.29 18.25
CA GLY A 254 -15.99 0.66 17.11
C GLY A 254 -17.06 1.55 16.52
N LEU A 255 -17.24 1.51 15.20
CA LEU A 255 -18.26 2.26 14.49
C LEU A 255 -18.67 1.56 13.19
N ASP A 256 -19.98 1.43 12.97
CA ASP A 256 -20.53 0.91 11.72
C ASP A 256 -20.94 2.00 10.73
N PHE A 257 -20.81 1.63 9.45
CA PHE A 257 -21.22 2.42 8.29
C PHE A 257 -22.06 1.57 7.35
N SER A 258 -23.20 2.09 6.90
CA SER A 258 -24.03 1.45 5.88
C SER A 258 -23.94 2.19 4.55
N LEU A 259 -23.72 1.43 3.49
CA LEU A 259 -23.49 1.92 2.12
C LEU A 259 -24.64 1.46 1.20
N PRO A 260 -25.78 2.16 1.19
CA PRO A 260 -26.92 1.80 0.35
C PRO A 260 -26.59 1.97 -1.14
N GLY A 261 -27.00 1.00 -1.95
CA GLY A 261 -26.70 0.90 -3.37
C GLY A 261 -25.33 0.29 -3.70
N PHE A 262 -24.51 -0.09 -2.72
CA PHE A 262 -23.16 -0.60 -2.94
C PHE A 262 -23.07 -2.11 -2.67
N GLU A 263 -22.48 -2.85 -3.62
CA GLU A 263 -22.14 -4.28 -3.48
C GLU A 263 -20.63 -4.55 -3.58
N HIS A 264 -19.85 -3.54 -3.95
CA HIS A 264 -18.43 -3.67 -4.25
C HIS A 264 -17.64 -2.68 -3.41
N VAL A 265 -16.77 -3.22 -2.56
CA VAL A 265 -15.86 -2.46 -1.71
C VAL A 265 -14.42 -2.94 -1.92
N TYR A 266 -13.46 -2.03 -1.76
CA TYR A 266 -12.05 -2.19 -2.10
C TYR A 266 -11.17 -1.44 -1.09
N GLY A 267 -9.85 -1.62 -1.17
CA GLY A 267 -8.89 -0.90 -0.34
C GLY A 267 -8.49 -1.72 0.89
N ILE A 268 -8.29 -1.04 2.01
CA ILE A 268 -7.76 -1.59 3.27
C ILE A 268 -6.57 -2.57 3.10
N PRO A 269 -5.56 -2.29 2.24
CA PRO A 269 -4.39 -3.14 2.17
C PRO A 269 -3.62 -3.12 3.50
N GLU A 270 -2.81 -4.13 3.82
CA GLU A 270 -2.33 -5.18 2.92
C GLU A 270 -2.86 -6.58 3.24
N HIS A 271 -3.47 -7.22 2.23
CA HIS A 271 -3.94 -8.60 2.28
C HIS A 271 -3.61 -9.30 0.98
N ALA A 272 -3.20 -10.56 1.06
CA ALA A 272 -3.06 -11.43 -0.11
C ALA A 272 -4.45 -11.96 -0.52
N ASP A 273 -5.35 -11.08 -0.93
CA ASP A 273 -6.73 -11.39 -1.29
C ASP A 273 -7.13 -10.74 -2.62
N ASN A 274 -8.35 -11.02 -3.09
CA ASN A 274 -8.96 -10.41 -4.27
C ASN A 274 -9.07 -8.89 -4.10
N LEU A 275 -9.07 -8.18 -5.21
CA LEU A 275 -9.21 -6.72 -5.21
C LEU A 275 -10.56 -6.27 -4.60
N ARG A 276 -11.64 -6.95 -5.00
CA ARG A 276 -12.96 -6.76 -4.39
C ARG A 276 -12.98 -7.54 -3.07
N LEU A 277 -13.14 -6.82 -1.97
CA LEU A 277 -13.17 -7.41 -0.65
C LEU A 277 -14.38 -8.34 -0.50
N ARG A 278 -14.15 -9.53 0.05
CA ARG A 278 -15.19 -10.48 0.45
C ARG A 278 -15.95 -10.03 1.69
N THR A 279 -17.15 -10.60 1.90
CA THR A 279 -17.83 -10.53 3.20
C THR A 279 -17.10 -11.38 4.24
N THR A 280 -17.16 -10.96 5.51
CA THR A 280 -16.42 -11.57 6.62
C THR A 280 -17.33 -12.27 7.63
N GLU A 281 -18.63 -12.35 7.38
CA GLU A 281 -19.62 -12.97 8.29
C GLU A 281 -19.29 -14.43 8.67
N SER A 282 -18.59 -15.15 7.79
CA SER A 282 -18.18 -16.55 7.98
C SER A 282 -16.67 -16.74 8.20
N THR A 283 -15.90 -15.66 8.28
CA THR A 283 -14.43 -15.69 8.48
C THR A 283 -14.02 -14.75 9.59
N ASP A 284 -12.73 -14.60 9.85
CA ASP A 284 -12.24 -13.43 10.60
C ASP A 284 -12.43 -12.15 9.77
N PRO A 285 -12.59 -10.98 10.43
CA PRO A 285 -12.58 -9.68 9.77
C PRO A 285 -11.22 -9.45 9.09
N TYR A 286 -11.15 -8.48 8.18
CA TYR A 286 -9.84 -8.00 7.70
C TYR A 286 -9.08 -7.36 8.85
N ARG A 287 -7.83 -7.76 9.04
CA ARG A 287 -6.96 -7.22 10.10
C ARG A 287 -5.96 -6.23 9.51
N LEU A 288 -5.79 -5.09 10.16
CA LEU A 288 -4.81 -4.04 9.88
C LEU A 288 -3.87 -3.92 11.07
N TYR A 289 -2.76 -4.65 11.01
CA TYR A 289 -1.71 -4.69 12.00
C TYR A 289 -0.43 -5.13 11.28
N ASN A 290 0.53 -4.23 11.14
CA ASN A 290 1.75 -4.48 10.36
C ASN A 290 2.56 -5.65 10.96
N LEU A 291 2.67 -6.75 10.23
CA LEU A 291 3.23 -8.01 10.73
C LEU A 291 4.18 -8.65 9.72
N ASP A 292 5.25 -9.23 10.25
CA ASP A 292 6.17 -10.08 9.48
C ASP A 292 5.60 -11.49 9.36
N VAL A 293 4.82 -11.72 8.30
CA VAL A 293 4.12 -12.99 8.06
C VAL A 293 4.96 -13.89 7.15
N PHE A 294 5.87 -14.65 7.75
CA PHE A 294 6.70 -15.61 7.05
C PHE A 294 5.86 -16.63 6.24
N GLN A 295 6.14 -16.73 4.93
CA GLN A 295 5.45 -17.62 3.98
C GLN A 295 3.92 -17.44 4.00
N TYR A 296 3.47 -16.18 3.92
CA TYR A 296 2.04 -15.85 3.96
C TYR A 296 1.22 -16.66 2.94
N GLU A 297 0.02 -17.07 3.36
CA GLU A 297 -0.94 -17.77 2.51
C GLU A 297 -1.80 -16.78 1.71
N LEU A 298 -2.42 -17.27 0.63
CA LEU A 298 -3.30 -16.48 -0.23
C LEU A 298 -4.77 -16.57 0.20
N TYR A 299 -5.58 -15.66 -0.35
CA TYR A 299 -7.04 -15.58 -0.27
C TYR A 299 -7.60 -15.65 1.16
N ASN A 300 -7.01 -14.89 2.07
CA ASN A 300 -7.43 -14.80 3.47
C ASN A 300 -7.30 -13.36 4.01
N THR A 301 -7.86 -13.13 5.19
CA THR A 301 -8.01 -11.81 5.83
C THR A 301 -6.92 -11.48 6.85
N MET A 302 -5.84 -12.28 6.95
CA MET A 302 -4.73 -12.02 7.86
C MET A 302 -3.99 -10.76 7.45
N ALA A 303 -3.64 -9.92 8.43
CA ALA A 303 -2.80 -8.75 8.18
C ALA A 303 -1.43 -9.18 7.62
N LEU A 304 -0.88 -8.36 6.72
CA LEU A 304 0.50 -8.48 6.22
C LEU A 304 1.34 -7.29 6.72
N TYR A 305 2.21 -6.75 5.90
CA TYR A 305 3.31 -5.89 6.35
C TYR A 305 2.90 -4.43 6.53
N GLY A 306 1.91 -3.95 5.77
CA GLY A 306 1.43 -2.57 5.83
C GLY A 306 -0.08 -2.45 6.01
N SER A 307 -0.52 -1.26 6.40
CA SER A 307 -1.92 -0.98 6.72
C SER A 307 -2.34 0.41 6.21
N VAL A 308 -3.25 0.50 5.25
CA VAL A 308 -3.86 1.77 4.85
C VAL A 308 -5.36 1.73 5.13
N PRO A 309 -5.87 2.36 6.20
CA PRO A 309 -7.27 2.24 6.63
C PRO A 309 -8.22 3.10 5.79
N LEU A 310 -8.16 2.98 4.46
CA LEU A 310 -9.08 3.58 3.49
C LEU A 310 -9.85 2.48 2.78
N LEU A 311 -11.17 2.48 2.94
CA LEU A 311 -12.09 1.63 2.17
C LEU A 311 -12.79 2.46 1.10
N LEU A 312 -12.85 1.94 -0.13
CA LEU A 312 -13.61 2.51 -1.22
C LEU A 312 -14.85 1.68 -1.51
N ALA A 313 -15.95 2.32 -1.87
CA ALA A 313 -17.17 1.66 -2.34
C ALA A 313 -17.54 2.18 -3.73
N HIS A 314 -17.86 1.29 -4.66
CA HIS A 314 -18.17 1.67 -6.04
C HIS A 314 -19.48 1.05 -6.55
N ASN A 315 -20.26 1.86 -7.27
CA ASN A 315 -21.35 1.42 -8.13
C ASN A 315 -21.42 2.32 -9.38
N VAL A 316 -22.36 2.03 -10.28
CA VAL A 316 -22.52 2.76 -11.56
C VAL A 316 -22.87 4.25 -11.42
N HIS A 317 -23.28 4.69 -10.23
CA HIS A 317 -23.72 6.07 -9.97
C HIS A 317 -22.69 6.86 -9.17
N ARG A 318 -21.92 6.21 -8.30
CA ARG A 318 -21.05 6.89 -7.34
C ARG A 318 -19.89 6.00 -6.88
N THR A 319 -18.79 6.67 -6.52
CA THR A 319 -17.71 6.13 -5.69
C THR A 319 -17.66 6.88 -4.37
N LEU A 320 -17.50 6.16 -3.26
CA LEU A 320 -17.35 6.69 -1.91
C LEU A 320 -16.05 6.20 -1.28
N GLY A 321 -15.57 6.89 -0.26
CA GLY A 321 -14.44 6.49 0.56
C GLY A 321 -14.71 6.69 2.05
N ILE A 322 -14.22 5.76 2.87
CA ILE A 322 -14.18 5.86 4.34
C ILE A 322 -12.71 5.74 4.73
N PHE A 323 -12.10 6.86 5.16
CA PHE A 323 -10.75 6.87 5.69
C PHE A 323 -10.80 6.94 7.21
N TRP A 324 -10.49 5.81 7.86
CA TRP A 324 -10.46 5.64 9.29
C TRP A 324 -9.07 5.96 9.84
N LEU A 325 -8.87 7.18 10.33
CA LEU A 325 -7.55 7.66 10.77
C LEU A 325 -7.22 7.16 12.19
N ASN A 326 -6.82 5.88 12.28
CA ASN A 326 -6.39 5.24 13.52
C ASN A 326 -5.16 4.36 13.28
N ALA A 327 -4.16 4.46 14.16
CA ALA A 327 -2.86 3.80 14.03
C ALA A 327 -2.72 2.50 14.84
N ALA A 328 -3.72 2.18 15.67
CA ALA A 328 -3.73 0.97 16.46
C ALA A 328 -4.11 -0.26 15.62
N GLU A 329 -4.00 -1.45 16.22
CA GLU A 329 -4.57 -2.67 15.64
C GLU A 329 -6.05 -2.43 15.30
N THR A 330 -6.41 -2.67 14.04
CA THR A 330 -7.76 -2.41 13.54
C THR A 330 -8.32 -3.64 12.83
N TRP A 331 -9.59 -3.96 13.08
CA TRP A 331 -10.34 -5.02 12.42
C TRP A 331 -11.51 -4.42 11.65
N VAL A 332 -11.79 -4.95 10.46
CA VAL A 332 -12.85 -4.47 9.57
C VAL A 332 -13.75 -5.62 9.17
N ASP A 333 -14.97 -5.63 9.71
CA ASP A 333 -16.02 -6.57 9.30
C ASP A 333 -16.82 -6.00 8.14
N ILE A 334 -17.13 -6.85 7.16
CA ILE A 334 -17.89 -6.51 5.96
C ILE A 334 -19.05 -7.49 5.82
N SER A 335 -20.27 -6.98 5.77
CA SER A 335 -21.49 -7.77 5.52
C SER A 335 -22.30 -7.17 4.38
N SER A 336 -23.15 -7.98 3.75
CA SER A 336 -24.02 -7.51 2.68
C SER A 336 -25.40 -8.16 2.76
N ASN A 337 -26.45 -7.34 2.63
CA ASN A 337 -27.85 -7.80 2.62
C ASN A 337 -28.25 -8.55 1.31
N THR A 338 -27.35 -8.59 0.32
CA THR A 338 -27.54 -9.34 -0.93
C THR A 338 -26.54 -10.49 -1.11
N ALA A 339 -25.64 -10.71 -0.15
CA ALA A 339 -24.71 -11.85 -0.18
C ALA A 339 -25.47 -13.19 -0.26
N GLY A 340 -25.01 -14.09 -1.14
CA GLY A 340 -25.63 -15.41 -1.34
C GLY A 340 -26.86 -15.47 -2.26
N LYS A 341 -27.42 -14.32 -2.71
CA LYS A 341 -28.53 -14.30 -3.69
C LYS A 341 -27.97 -14.50 -5.12
N THR A 342 -28.39 -15.58 -5.82
CA THR A 342 -27.95 -15.87 -7.19
C THR A 342 -28.39 -14.78 -8.18
N LEU A 343 -27.70 -14.66 -9.33
CA LEU A 343 -28.08 -13.72 -10.41
C LEU A 343 -29.57 -13.88 -10.81
N LEU A 344 -30.05 -15.13 -10.84
CA LEU A 344 -31.45 -15.46 -11.13
C LEU A 344 -32.40 -14.97 -10.01
N GLY A 345 -31.99 -15.08 -8.73
CA GLY A 345 -32.73 -14.58 -7.58
C GLY A 345 -32.84 -13.06 -7.55
N LYS A 346 -31.77 -12.33 -7.92
CA LYS A 346 -31.78 -10.87 -8.08
C LYS A 346 -32.69 -10.44 -9.24
N MET A 347 -32.68 -11.18 -10.35
CA MET A 347 -33.55 -10.92 -11.51
C MET A 347 -35.04 -11.19 -11.21
N PHE A 348 -35.35 -12.23 -10.43
CA PHE A 348 -36.73 -12.57 -10.04
C PHE A 348 -37.36 -11.52 -9.13
N GLN A 349 -36.58 -10.93 -8.20
CA GLN A 349 -37.04 -9.85 -7.31
C GLN A 349 -37.30 -8.53 -8.05
N TYR A 350 -36.47 -8.21 -9.06
CA TYR A 350 -36.68 -7.04 -9.92
C TYR A 350 -38.00 -7.13 -10.71
N ILE A 351 -38.36 -8.32 -11.20
CA ILE A 351 -39.61 -8.56 -11.94
C ILE A 351 -40.87 -8.43 -11.05
N HIS A 352 -40.73 -8.64 -9.73
CA HIS A 352 -41.84 -8.60 -8.77
C HIS A 352 -41.93 -7.28 -7.97
N GLY A 353 -41.14 -6.26 -8.31
CA GLY A 353 -41.24 -4.92 -7.73
C GLY A 353 -40.96 -4.83 -6.21
N GLY A 354 -40.29 -5.83 -5.65
CA GLY A 354 -40.03 -5.96 -4.21
C GLY A 354 -38.57 -6.24 -3.85
N GLY A 355 -37.62 -5.67 -4.60
CA GLY A 355 -36.19 -5.85 -4.33
C GLY A 355 -35.71 -4.93 -3.20
N GLU A 356 -35.02 -5.51 -2.22
CA GLU A 356 -34.21 -4.74 -1.26
C GLU A 356 -33.09 -4.00 -2.01
N THR A 357 -32.85 -2.74 -1.66
CA THR A 357 -31.70 -2.00 -2.20
C THR A 357 -30.41 -2.69 -1.73
N PRO A 358 -29.49 -3.07 -2.62
CA PRO A 358 -28.23 -3.68 -2.21
C PRO A 358 -27.50 -2.78 -1.24
N GLN A 359 -26.96 -3.32 -0.16
CA GLN A 359 -26.24 -2.57 0.86
C GLN A 359 -25.04 -3.39 1.32
N THR A 360 -23.92 -2.68 1.49
CA THR A 360 -22.75 -3.19 2.19
C THR A 360 -22.65 -2.46 3.52
N ASP A 361 -22.53 -3.20 4.62
CA ASP A 361 -22.23 -2.63 5.93
C ASP A 361 -20.79 -2.94 6.29
N VAL A 362 -20.11 -1.96 6.87
CA VAL A 362 -18.73 -2.05 7.30
C VAL A 362 -18.64 -1.67 8.77
N HIS A 363 -18.02 -2.51 9.60
CA HIS A 363 -17.80 -2.25 11.02
C HIS A 363 -16.29 -2.19 11.31
N TRP A 364 -15.83 -1.00 11.70
CA TRP A 364 -14.43 -0.75 12.07
C TRP A 364 -14.25 -0.89 13.57
N MET A 365 -13.19 -1.56 13.99
CA MET A 365 -12.90 -1.82 15.40
C MET A 365 -11.41 -1.61 15.65
N SER A 366 -11.02 -0.58 16.40
CA SER A 366 -9.61 -0.30 16.73
C SER A 366 -9.35 -0.46 18.22
N GLU A 367 -8.15 -0.92 18.58
CA GLU A 367 -7.79 -1.23 19.96
C GLU A 367 -7.74 -0.01 20.89
N SER A 368 -7.32 1.15 20.37
CA SER A 368 -7.15 2.40 21.13
C SER A 368 -7.28 3.63 20.24
N GLY A 369 -6.88 4.81 20.76
CA GLY A 369 -7.00 6.09 20.07
C GLY A 369 -8.39 6.71 20.19
N ILE A 370 -8.77 7.51 19.18
CA ILE A 370 -10.11 8.10 19.02
C ILE A 370 -10.79 7.56 17.75
N ILE A 371 -12.11 7.77 17.66
CA ILE A 371 -12.81 7.65 16.37
C ILE A 371 -12.50 8.94 15.62
N ASP A 372 -11.78 8.82 14.50
CA ASP A 372 -11.50 9.93 13.59
C ASP A 372 -11.65 9.41 12.16
N VAL A 373 -12.72 9.82 11.49
CA VAL A 373 -13.08 9.30 10.17
C VAL A 373 -13.36 10.41 9.19
N PHE A 374 -12.80 10.28 7.99
CA PHE A 374 -13.14 11.11 6.84
C PHE A 374 -14.03 10.33 5.89
N LEU A 375 -15.15 10.93 5.53
CA LEU A 375 -16.09 10.44 4.53
C LEU A 375 -15.84 11.20 3.24
N LEU A 376 -15.43 10.49 2.20
CA LEU A 376 -15.09 11.02 0.88
C LEU A 376 -16.28 10.74 -0.05
N LEU A 377 -17.00 11.79 -0.47
CA LEU A 377 -18.31 11.64 -1.11
C LEU A 377 -18.26 11.55 -2.65
N GLY A 378 -17.06 11.60 -3.26
CA GLY A 378 -16.86 11.53 -4.70
C GLY A 378 -17.53 12.70 -5.46
N PRO A 379 -18.28 12.44 -6.55
CA PRO A 379 -18.92 11.17 -6.88
C PRO A 379 -18.15 10.25 -7.84
N LYS A 380 -17.13 10.74 -8.56
CA LYS A 380 -16.36 9.92 -9.51
C LYS A 380 -15.13 9.28 -8.85
N PRO A 381 -14.55 8.21 -9.42
CA PRO A 381 -13.30 7.63 -8.92
C PRO A 381 -12.18 8.68 -8.76
N ASN A 382 -11.96 9.53 -9.77
CA ASN A 382 -10.90 10.56 -9.69
C ASN A 382 -11.18 11.64 -8.62
N ASP A 383 -12.44 11.90 -8.27
CA ASP A 383 -12.76 12.84 -7.19
C ASP A 383 -12.32 12.27 -5.84
N ILE A 384 -12.52 10.96 -5.62
CA ILE A 384 -12.08 10.24 -4.41
C ILE A 384 -10.56 10.27 -4.27
N PHE A 385 -9.82 10.04 -5.37
CA PHE A 385 -8.37 10.09 -5.33
C PHE A 385 -7.85 11.49 -4.97
N LYS A 386 -8.44 12.55 -5.55
CA LYS A 386 -8.11 13.94 -5.20
C LYS A 386 -8.45 14.29 -3.75
N GLN A 387 -9.62 13.85 -3.29
CA GLN A 387 -10.07 14.03 -1.91
C GLN A 387 -9.05 13.40 -0.94
N TYR A 388 -8.72 12.12 -1.13
CA TYR A 388 -7.77 11.42 -0.26
C TYR A 388 -6.35 12.00 -0.35
N ALA A 389 -5.88 12.33 -1.55
CA ALA A 389 -4.58 12.95 -1.76
C ALA A 389 -4.49 14.34 -1.12
N SER A 390 -5.58 15.10 -1.04
CA SER A 390 -5.61 16.39 -0.33
C SER A 390 -5.42 16.24 1.19
N LEU A 391 -5.77 15.07 1.74
CA LEU A 391 -5.59 14.77 3.16
C LEU A 391 -4.20 14.21 3.45
N THR A 392 -3.75 13.24 2.66
CA THR A 392 -2.53 12.44 2.97
C THR A 392 -1.35 12.72 2.03
N GLY A 393 -1.49 13.65 1.10
CA GLY A 393 -0.49 13.94 0.07
C GLY A 393 -0.53 12.96 -1.10
N THR A 394 0.29 13.24 -2.10
CA THR A 394 0.38 12.49 -3.35
C THR A 394 1.63 11.61 -3.39
N GLN A 395 1.69 10.70 -4.37
CA GLN A 395 2.88 9.90 -4.63
C GLN A 395 4.06 10.83 -4.95
N SER A 396 5.15 10.72 -4.20
CA SER A 396 6.39 11.46 -4.52
C SER A 396 6.88 11.06 -5.91
N LEU A 397 7.33 12.03 -6.72
CA LEU A 397 7.87 11.76 -8.04
C LEU A 397 9.15 10.91 -7.91
N PRO A 398 9.17 9.66 -8.40
CA PRO A 398 10.34 8.79 -8.28
C PRO A 398 11.52 9.34 -9.09
N PRO A 399 12.77 9.13 -8.68
CA PRO A 399 13.90 9.22 -9.58
C PRO A 399 13.70 8.31 -10.82
N TYR A 400 14.08 8.76 -12.01
CA TYR A 400 13.82 8.06 -13.26
C TYR A 400 14.38 6.63 -13.27
N PHE A 401 15.57 6.44 -12.67
CA PHE A 401 16.20 5.14 -12.55
C PHE A 401 15.38 4.12 -11.76
N SER A 402 14.58 4.56 -10.77
CA SER A 402 13.81 3.64 -9.93
C SER A 402 12.59 3.07 -10.64
N LEU A 403 12.28 3.59 -11.83
CA LEU A 403 11.29 2.99 -12.73
C LEU A 403 11.92 1.95 -13.66
N GLY A 404 13.25 1.81 -13.67
CA GLY A 404 13.96 0.78 -14.41
C GLY A 404 13.77 -0.62 -13.84
N TYR A 405 14.64 -1.54 -14.24
CA TYR A 405 14.69 -2.90 -13.66
C TYR A 405 15.70 -2.97 -12.51
N HIS A 406 15.29 -3.60 -11.41
CA HIS A 406 16.05 -3.78 -10.19
C HIS A 406 16.44 -5.25 -10.01
N GLN A 407 17.73 -5.53 -9.88
CA GLN A 407 18.27 -6.87 -9.64
C GLN A 407 18.68 -7.04 -8.18
N CYS A 408 18.12 -8.04 -7.50
CA CYS A 408 18.37 -8.33 -6.10
C CYS A 408 18.41 -9.85 -5.83
N ARG A 409 19.04 -10.24 -4.72
CA ARG A 409 18.87 -11.53 -4.03
C ARG A 409 19.43 -11.42 -2.61
N TRP A 410 19.01 -12.32 -1.73
CA TRP A 410 19.71 -12.64 -0.49
C TRP A 410 20.75 -13.73 -0.75
N ASN A 411 22.06 -13.49 -0.75
CA ASN A 411 22.73 -12.21 -0.92
C ASN A 411 23.58 -12.27 -2.20
N TYR A 412 24.03 -11.12 -2.70
CA TYR A 412 25.30 -11.07 -3.44
C TYR A 412 26.44 -11.20 -2.45
N ASN A 413 27.41 -12.05 -2.78
CA ASN A 413 28.39 -12.54 -1.81
C ASN A 413 29.41 -11.49 -1.40
N ASP A 414 29.89 -10.70 -2.36
CA ASP A 414 30.98 -9.73 -2.22
C ASP A 414 31.01 -8.75 -3.42
N GLU A 415 31.98 -7.84 -3.44
CA GLU A 415 32.19 -6.88 -4.55
C GLU A 415 32.45 -7.56 -5.90
N GLU A 416 33.08 -8.74 -5.88
CA GLU A 416 33.40 -9.51 -7.09
C GLU A 416 32.13 -10.11 -7.71
N ASP A 417 31.24 -10.66 -6.88
CA ASP A 417 29.93 -11.14 -7.30
C ASP A 417 29.07 -10.00 -7.88
N VAL A 418 29.04 -8.84 -7.21
CA VAL A 418 28.38 -7.63 -7.74
C VAL A 418 28.93 -7.26 -9.12
N ARG A 419 30.26 -7.25 -9.28
CA ARG A 419 30.91 -6.96 -10.56
C ARG A 419 30.54 -7.98 -11.65
N ASN A 420 30.49 -9.25 -11.30
CA ASN A 420 30.18 -10.32 -12.25
C ASN A 420 28.71 -10.28 -12.69
N VAL A 421 27.79 -9.92 -11.79
CA VAL A 421 26.38 -9.70 -12.13
C VAL A 421 26.24 -8.49 -13.05
N ASP A 422 26.84 -7.35 -12.69
CA ASP A 422 26.84 -6.14 -13.51
C ASP A 422 27.43 -6.38 -14.91
N ALA A 423 28.53 -7.12 -15.02
CA ALA A 423 29.10 -7.55 -16.29
C ALA A 423 28.15 -8.50 -17.05
N GLY A 424 27.52 -9.45 -16.36
CA GLY A 424 26.57 -10.39 -16.95
C GLY A 424 25.40 -9.72 -17.66
N PHE A 425 24.87 -8.63 -17.12
CA PHE A 425 23.83 -7.84 -17.80
C PHE A 425 24.34 -7.21 -19.10
N ASP A 426 25.55 -6.65 -19.10
CA ASP A 426 26.13 -6.06 -20.31
C ASP A 426 26.49 -7.12 -21.37
N GLU A 427 27.04 -8.26 -20.95
CA GLU A 427 27.40 -9.38 -21.82
C GLU A 427 26.20 -9.99 -22.55
N HIS A 428 25.04 -10.00 -21.90
CA HIS A 428 23.80 -10.56 -22.44
C HIS A 428 22.83 -9.48 -22.98
N ASP A 429 23.27 -8.23 -23.11
CA ASP A 429 22.48 -7.09 -23.61
C ASP A 429 21.15 -6.85 -22.85
N LEU A 430 21.15 -7.11 -21.55
CA LEU A 430 20.00 -6.92 -20.68
C LEU A 430 20.08 -5.56 -19.96
N PRO A 431 19.07 -4.69 -20.06
CA PRO A 431 19.10 -3.42 -19.36
C PRO A 431 18.69 -3.58 -17.88
N TYR A 432 19.45 -2.97 -16.97
CA TYR A 432 19.11 -2.86 -15.55
C TYR A 432 19.67 -1.55 -14.96
N ASP A 433 18.96 -0.98 -13.99
CA ASP A 433 19.32 0.30 -13.37
C ASP A 433 19.97 0.12 -12.00
N VAL A 434 19.55 -0.87 -11.22
CA VAL A 434 19.94 -1.01 -9.81
C VAL A 434 20.31 -2.44 -9.44
N ILE A 435 21.46 -2.61 -8.78
CA ILE A 435 21.81 -3.85 -8.07
C ILE A 435 21.70 -3.64 -6.55
N TRP A 436 21.21 -4.64 -5.84
CA TRP A 436 20.82 -4.51 -4.42
C TRP A 436 21.70 -5.35 -3.52
N LEU A 437 22.03 -4.81 -2.34
CA LEU A 437 22.74 -5.48 -1.27
C LEU A 437 21.80 -5.69 -0.07
N ASP A 438 21.49 -6.96 0.17
CA ASP A 438 20.73 -7.43 1.31
C ASP A 438 21.66 -7.59 2.54
N ILE A 439 21.18 -8.09 3.67
CA ILE A 439 21.77 -7.94 5.02
C ILE A 439 23.20 -8.48 5.18
N GLU A 440 23.66 -9.40 4.32
CA GLU A 440 25.02 -9.95 4.40
C GLU A 440 26.14 -8.98 3.96
N HIS A 441 25.79 -7.77 3.47
CA HIS A 441 26.78 -6.75 3.13
C HIS A 441 27.34 -6.00 4.33
N ALA A 442 26.61 -5.98 5.44
CA ALA A 442 26.98 -5.28 6.66
C ALA A 442 27.87 -6.13 7.57
N ASP A 443 28.72 -5.50 8.39
CA ASP A 443 29.55 -6.20 9.38
C ASP A 443 28.69 -6.79 10.51
N GLY A 444 28.39 -8.09 10.41
CA GLY A 444 27.64 -8.80 11.44
C GLY A 444 26.25 -8.21 11.68
N LYS A 445 25.62 -7.68 10.62
CA LYS A 445 24.30 -7.01 10.63
C LYS A 445 24.28 -5.72 11.47
N ARG A 446 25.42 -5.04 11.56
CA ARG A 446 25.50 -3.65 12.02
C ARG A 446 25.23 -2.72 10.84
N TYR A 447 24.04 -2.16 10.73
CA TYR A 447 23.71 -1.22 9.65
C TYR A 447 24.65 0.00 9.63
N PHE A 448 24.73 0.73 8.51
CA PHE A 448 25.72 1.80 8.28
C PHE A 448 27.20 1.33 8.29
N THR A 449 27.44 0.02 8.17
CA THR A 449 28.78 -0.57 8.07
C THR A 449 28.86 -1.48 6.85
N TRP A 450 30.08 -1.94 6.54
CA TRP A 450 30.37 -2.88 5.45
C TRP A 450 31.19 -4.03 6.01
N ASP A 451 30.89 -5.27 5.60
CA ASP A 451 31.72 -6.42 5.94
C ASP A 451 33.14 -6.19 5.37
N PRO A 452 34.19 -6.15 6.21
CA PRO A 452 35.52 -5.74 5.78
C PRO A 452 36.23 -6.77 4.89
N HIS A 453 35.69 -7.99 4.77
CA HIS A 453 36.23 -9.04 3.93
C HIS A 453 35.50 -9.14 2.59
N LYS A 454 34.17 -8.97 2.59
CA LYS A 454 33.33 -9.06 1.39
C LYS A 454 33.22 -7.73 0.64
N PHE A 455 33.19 -6.62 1.38
CA PHE A 455 33.02 -5.25 0.86
C PHE A 455 34.09 -4.30 1.41
N PRO A 456 35.39 -4.57 1.16
CA PRO A 456 36.50 -3.75 1.67
C PRO A 456 36.63 -2.37 1.01
N THR A 457 36.08 -2.18 -0.19
CA THR A 457 36.22 -0.98 -1.02
C THR A 457 34.89 -0.51 -1.64
N PRO A 458 33.84 -0.26 -0.84
CA PRO A 458 32.50 0.01 -1.35
C PRO A 458 32.42 1.24 -2.26
N LYS A 459 33.26 2.26 -2.04
CA LYS A 459 33.34 3.44 -2.93
C LYS A 459 33.82 3.09 -4.34
N ASP A 460 34.75 2.14 -4.49
CA ASP A 460 35.24 1.70 -5.79
C ASP A 460 34.18 0.86 -6.52
N MET A 461 33.51 -0.06 -5.82
CA MET A 461 32.37 -0.80 -6.35
C MET A 461 31.26 0.14 -6.84
N LEU A 462 30.87 1.14 -6.03
CA LEU A 462 29.86 2.14 -6.40
C LEU A 462 30.33 3.01 -7.58
N GLY A 463 31.61 3.38 -7.61
CA GLY A 463 32.23 4.10 -8.73
C GLY A 463 32.12 3.34 -10.05
N LYS A 464 32.41 2.04 -10.05
CA LYS A 464 32.29 1.17 -11.25
C LYS A 464 30.84 1.08 -11.76
N LEU A 465 29.86 1.01 -10.87
CA LEU A 465 28.44 1.08 -11.26
C LEU A 465 28.09 2.46 -11.83
N LYS A 466 28.61 3.53 -11.23
CA LYS A 466 28.40 4.91 -11.69
C LYS A 466 28.96 5.14 -13.09
N ASP A 467 30.13 4.59 -13.41
CA ASP A 467 30.75 4.65 -14.74
C ASP A 467 29.85 4.01 -15.81
N LYS A 468 29.02 3.03 -15.43
CA LYS A 468 28.01 2.40 -16.27
C LYS A 468 26.62 3.04 -16.16
N ARG A 469 26.51 4.16 -15.44
CA ARG A 469 25.26 4.90 -15.15
C ARG A 469 24.21 4.04 -14.45
N ARG A 470 24.65 3.26 -13.45
CA ARG A 470 23.82 2.40 -12.59
C ARG A 470 23.92 2.81 -11.13
N LYS A 471 22.94 2.36 -10.35
CA LYS A 471 22.79 2.67 -8.93
C LYS A 471 22.93 1.39 -8.10
N MET A 472 23.09 1.58 -6.80
CA MET A 472 23.01 0.50 -5.81
C MET A 472 21.95 0.85 -4.78
N VAL A 473 21.33 -0.17 -4.20
CA VAL A 473 20.51 -0.04 -2.98
C VAL A 473 21.11 -0.93 -1.90
N ALA A 474 21.26 -0.41 -0.69
CA ALA A 474 21.66 -1.20 0.48
C ALA A 474 20.55 -1.21 1.53
N ILE A 475 20.33 -2.36 2.15
CA ILE A 475 19.35 -2.54 3.23
C ILE A 475 19.81 -1.87 4.54
N VAL A 476 18.88 -1.19 5.23
CA VAL A 476 19.08 -0.54 6.53
C VAL A 476 17.80 -0.72 7.35
N ASP A 477 17.81 -1.62 8.33
CA ASP A 477 16.62 -1.97 9.10
C ASP A 477 16.59 -1.26 10.46
N PRO A 478 15.40 -1.08 11.08
CA PRO A 478 15.24 -0.34 12.31
C PRO A 478 15.45 -1.20 13.56
N HIS A 479 16.42 -2.11 13.53
CA HIS A 479 16.85 -2.88 14.69
C HIS A 479 18.38 -2.81 14.81
N ILE A 480 18.86 -2.32 15.95
CA ILE A 480 20.27 -1.96 16.12
C ILE A 480 20.91 -2.97 17.05
N LYS A 481 21.91 -3.69 16.53
CA LYS A 481 22.68 -4.68 17.30
C LYS A 481 23.14 -4.09 18.64
N ILE A 482 22.88 -4.79 19.72
CA ILE A 482 23.39 -4.42 21.04
C ILE A 482 24.86 -4.85 21.12
N ASP A 483 25.74 -3.87 20.98
CA ASP A 483 27.19 -4.06 20.95
C ASP A 483 27.89 -2.78 21.38
N SER A 484 28.74 -2.86 22.41
CA SER A 484 29.47 -1.71 22.95
C SER A 484 30.55 -1.17 22.00
N ASP A 485 30.98 -1.97 21.02
CA ASP A 485 31.96 -1.53 20.02
C ASP A 485 31.26 -0.88 18.80
N TYR A 486 29.93 -0.87 18.77
CA TYR A 486 29.13 -0.32 17.68
C TYR A 486 28.68 1.13 17.96
N ARG A 487 29.26 2.08 17.23
CA ARG A 487 29.01 3.53 17.38
C ARG A 487 27.52 3.89 17.38
N ILE A 488 26.76 3.40 16.40
CA ILE A 488 25.33 3.69 16.24
C ILE A 488 24.55 3.27 17.47
N HIS A 489 24.80 2.06 18.01
CA HIS A 489 24.18 1.60 19.24
C HIS A 489 24.47 2.54 20.41
N ASN A 490 25.75 2.87 20.62
CA ASN A 490 26.17 3.72 21.72
C ASN A 490 25.55 5.12 21.65
N GLU A 491 25.46 5.71 20.46
CA GLU A 491 24.86 7.02 20.27
C GLU A 491 23.35 7.02 20.58
N ILE A 492 22.59 6.08 19.99
CA ILE A 492 21.14 5.95 20.25
C ILE A 492 20.88 5.70 21.73
N ARG A 493 21.64 4.79 22.35
CA ARG A 493 21.53 4.48 23.78
C ARG A 493 21.81 5.68 24.66
N SER A 494 22.91 6.41 24.40
CA SER A 494 23.32 7.57 25.20
C SER A 494 22.32 8.72 25.17
N ARG A 495 21.56 8.84 24.07
CA ARG A 495 20.50 9.84 23.88
C ARG A 495 19.14 9.37 24.37
N GLY A 496 19.01 8.11 24.78
CA GLY A 496 17.75 7.53 25.23
C GLY A 496 16.74 7.26 24.11
N PHE A 497 17.18 7.21 22.85
CA PHE A 497 16.33 7.11 21.66
C PHE A 497 15.78 5.72 21.36
N TYR A 498 16.08 4.70 22.17
CA TYR A 498 15.40 3.40 22.05
C TYR A 498 13.99 3.44 22.62
N VAL A 499 13.07 2.74 21.96
CA VAL A 499 11.76 2.36 22.53
C VAL A 499 11.99 1.74 23.91
N LYS A 500 11.12 2.03 24.87
CA LYS A 500 11.23 1.48 26.22
C LYS A 500 10.35 0.25 26.40
N ASN A 501 10.78 -0.68 27.23
CA ASN A 501 9.90 -1.69 27.78
C ASN A 501 9.01 -1.08 28.89
N LYS A 502 7.99 -1.81 29.34
CA LYS A 502 7.06 -1.38 30.41
C LYS A 502 7.71 -0.97 31.73
N ASN A 503 8.94 -1.41 32.01
CA ASN A 503 9.68 -1.07 33.22
C ASN A 503 10.59 0.17 33.05
N GLY A 504 10.54 0.82 31.88
CA GLY A 504 11.32 2.02 31.57
C GLY A 504 12.76 1.76 31.09
N GLY A 505 13.19 0.50 30.98
CA GLY A 505 14.47 0.15 30.34
C GLY A 505 14.35 0.15 28.81
N ASP A 506 15.48 0.14 28.09
CA ASP A 506 15.46 -0.02 26.63
C ASP A 506 14.77 -1.34 26.25
N TYR A 507 13.96 -1.32 25.20
CA TYR A 507 13.36 -2.52 24.66
C TYR A 507 14.42 -3.32 23.90
N GLU A 508 14.58 -4.58 24.30
CA GLU A 508 15.51 -5.51 23.68
C GLU A 508 14.73 -6.71 23.13
N GLY A 509 15.04 -7.08 21.88
CA GLY A 509 14.47 -8.23 21.19
C GLY A 509 15.54 -8.96 20.40
N TRP A 510 15.12 -9.99 19.67
CA TRP A 510 15.96 -10.76 18.78
C TRP A 510 15.55 -10.47 17.33
N CYS A 511 16.53 -10.17 16.48
CA CYS A 511 16.36 -10.07 15.03
C CYS A 511 17.61 -10.60 14.33
N TRP A 512 17.90 -10.17 13.10
CA TRP A 512 19.06 -10.63 12.33
C TRP A 512 20.42 -10.54 13.05
N PRO A 513 20.77 -9.47 13.79
CA PRO A 513 22.05 -9.39 14.50
C PRO A 513 22.08 -10.16 15.83
N GLY A 514 21.05 -10.96 16.14
CA GLY A 514 20.80 -11.53 17.45
C GLY A 514 20.12 -10.50 18.35
N SER A 515 20.68 -10.26 19.54
CA SER A 515 20.17 -9.24 20.46
C SER A 515 20.23 -7.84 19.84
N ALA A 516 19.09 -7.16 19.78
CA ALA A 516 18.90 -5.87 19.14
C ALA A 516 17.98 -4.98 19.98
N ALA A 517 18.21 -3.67 19.92
CA ALA A 517 17.31 -2.65 20.44
C ALA A 517 16.70 -1.85 19.28
N TYR A 518 15.50 -1.30 19.50
CA TYR A 518 14.66 -0.74 18.45
C TYR A 518 14.54 0.77 18.62
N PRO A 519 15.07 1.59 17.70
CA PRO A 519 15.00 3.04 17.82
C PRO A 519 13.55 3.51 17.77
N ASP A 520 13.22 4.53 18.56
CA ASP A 520 11.86 5.05 18.60
C ASP A 520 11.65 6.09 17.50
N PHE A 521 11.20 5.63 16.34
CA PHE A 521 10.92 6.50 15.20
C PHE A 521 9.71 7.43 15.40
N THR A 522 8.92 7.25 16.47
CA THR A 522 7.87 8.22 16.82
C THR A 522 8.45 9.52 17.39
N ASP A 523 9.66 9.47 17.94
CA ASP A 523 10.41 10.64 18.41
C ASP A 523 10.96 11.45 17.22
N PRO A 524 10.55 12.73 17.03
CA PRO A 524 11.12 13.58 15.98
C PRO A 524 12.63 13.78 16.08
N GLU A 525 13.22 13.76 17.28
CA GLU A 525 14.67 13.91 17.46
C GLU A 525 15.43 12.65 17.03
N MET A 526 14.88 11.46 17.30
CA MET A 526 15.43 10.21 16.78
C MET A 526 15.37 10.18 15.25
N ARG A 527 14.25 10.62 14.64
CA ARG A 527 14.15 10.72 13.17
C ARG A 527 15.20 11.67 12.60
N ALA A 528 15.37 12.85 13.19
CA ALA A 528 16.38 13.81 12.75
C ALA A 528 17.81 13.25 12.88
N TRP A 529 18.11 12.55 13.97
CA TRP A 529 19.39 11.87 14.15
C TRP A 529 19.57 10.78 13.09
N TRP A 530 18.56 9.93 12.85
CA TRP A 530 18.59 8.90 11.81
C TRP A 530 18.87 9.48 10.44
N SER A 531 18.18 10.54 10.04
CA SER A 531 18.42 11.24 8.78
C SER A 531 19.87 11.72 8.65
N SER A 532 20.46 12.24 9.72
CA SER A 532 21.85 12.73 9.72
C SER A 532 22.88 11.61 9.49
N MET A 533 22.55 10.37 9.87
CA MET A 533 23.42 9.21 9.68
C MET A 533 23.64 8.86 8.20
N PHE A 534 22.77 9.30 7.29
CA PHE A 534 22.92 9.08 5.85
C PHE A 534 23.84 10.08 5.15
N SER A 535 24.37 11.09 5.87
CA SER A 535 25.41 11.95 5.29
C SER A 535 26.64 11.12 4.90
N TYR A 536 27.31 11.50 3.81
CA TYR A 536 28.43 10.70 3.26
C TYR A 536 29.61 10.52 4.24
N ASP A 537 29.77 11.47 5.17
CA ASP A 537 30.78 11.40 6.22
C ASP A 537 30.38 10.46 7.38
N GLN A 538 29.08 10.27 7.61
CA GLN A 538 28.56 9.42 8.68
C GLN A 538 28.36 7.97 8.22
N TYR A 539 27.84 7.78 7.01
CA TYR A 539 27.75 6.48 6.35
C TYR A 539 28.97 6.29 5.45
N GLU A 540 30.11 6.04 6.06
CA GLU A 540 31.36 5.79 5.35
C GLU A 540 31.20 4.67 4.31
N GLY A 541 31.75 4.90 3.11
CA GLY A 541 31.60 3.98 1.98
C GLY A 541 30.47 4.35 1.02
N SER A 542 29.46 5.10 1.47
CA SER A 542 28.38 5.59 0.61
C SER A 542 28.81 6.72 -0.33
N VAL A 543 28.14 6.81 -1.49
CA VAL A 543 28.25 7.92 -2.46
C VAL A 543 26.86 8.19 -3.09
N ASP A 544 26.78 9.14 -4.02
CA ASP A 544 25.53 9.66 -4.59
C ASP A 544 24.67 8.63 -5.32
N ASN A 545 25.25 7.56 -5.88
CA ASN A 545 24.49 6.48 -6.51
C ASN A 545 24.08 5.33 -5.57
N LEU A 546 24.23 5.47 -4.25
CA LEU A 546 23.71 4.52 -3.25
C LEU A 546 22.37 4.98 -2.68
N PHE A 547 21.34 4.17 -2.76
CA PHE A 547 20.00 4.39 -2.20
C PHE A 547 19.68 3.32 -1.14
N VAL A 548 18.48 3.35 -0.55
CA VAL A 548 18.20 2.60 0.68
C VAL A 548 16.95 1.74 0.56
N TRP A 549 17.00 0.60 1.23
CA TRP A 549 15.88 -0.29 1.47
C TRP A 549 15.66 -0.38 2.98
N ASN A 550 14.46 -0.04 3.46
CA ASN A 550 14.04 -0.33 4.83
C ASN A 550 13.20 -1.60 4.84
N ASP A 551 13.72 -2.65 5.47
CA ASP A 551 12.99 -3.88 5.74
C ASP A 551 12.75 -4.02 7.25
N MET A 552 11.99 -5.05 7.64
CA MET A 552 11.79 -5.44 9.04
C MET A 552 11.20 -4.32 9.91
N ASN A 553 10.50 -3.36 9.29
CA ASN A 553 10.08 -2.11 9.90
C ASN A 553 8.63 -2.09 10.37
N GLU A 554 8.03 -3.25 10.57
CA GLU A 554 6.71 -3.39 11.18
C GLU A 554 6.61 -2.79 12.59
N PRO A 555 7.55 -3.00 13.56
CA PRO A 555 8.86 -3.67 13.51
C PRO A 555 8.82 -5.20 13.68
N SER A 556 9.70 -5.91 12.96
CA SER A 556 9.87 -7.36 13.14
C SER A 556 10.76 -7.67 14.35
N VAL A 557 10.23 -8.48 15.26
CA VAL A 557 10.89 -8.94 16.50
C VAL A 557 10.71 -10.45 16.60
N PHE A 558 11.75 -11.23 16.30
CA PHE A 558 11.64 -12.69 16.14
C PHE A 558 11.17 -13.44 17.37
N ASN A 559 11.47 -12.91 18.56
CA ASN A 559 11.04 -13.45 19.84
C ASN A 559 9.90 -12.63 20.47
N GLY A 560 9.26 -11.74 19.72
CA GLY A 560 8.12 -10.94 20.18
C GLY A 560 6.78 -11.63 19.89
N PRO A 561 5.69 -11.19 20.53
CA PRO A 561 4.35 -11.67 20.20
C PRO A 561 4.05 -11.39 18.73
N GLU A 562 3.56 -12.39 18.01
CA GLU A 562 3.22 -12.26 16.58
C GLU A 562 4.38 -11.78 15.70
N VAL A 563 5.63 -11.99 16.15
CA VAL A 563 6.85 -11.50 15.47
C VAL A 563 6.94 -9.96 15.45
N THR A 564 6.35 -9.28 16.45
CA THR A 564 6.47 -7.83 16.60
C THR A 564 6.66 -7.40 18.06
N MET A 565 6.78 -6.09 18.29
CA MET A 565 7.02 -5.48 19.60
C MET A 565 5.87 -5.77 20.58
N HIS A 566 6.19 -5.79 21.88
CA HIS A 566 5.17 -5.94 22.93
C HIS A 566 4.26 -4.71 22.94
N LYS A 567 2.94 -4.92 23.06
CA LYS A 567 1.94 -3.84 23.05
C LYS A 567 2.12 -2.79 24.15
N ASP A 568 2.61 -3.22 25.31
CA ASP A 568 2.90 -2.37 26.48
C ASP A 568 4.33 -1.79 26.49
N ALA A 569 5.06 -1.90 25.38
CA ALA A 569 6.26 -1.08 25.17
C ALA A 569 5.87 0.39 25.04
N VAL A 570 6.77 1.29 25.45
CA VAL A 570 6.49 2.72 25.60
C VAL A 570 7.33 3.52 24.62
N HIS A 571 6.64 4.36 23.86
CA HIS A 571 7.18 5.29 22.88
C HIS A 571 7.22 6.73 23.41
N TRP A 572 7.81 7.61 22.62
CA TRP A 572 7.89 9.03 22.85
C TRP A 572 6.51 9.64 23.15
N GLY A 573 6.48 10.54 24.13
CA GLY A 573 5.23 11.09 24.66
C GLY A 573 4.49 10.17 25.65
N GLY A 574 5.02 8.99 25.96
CA GLY A 574 4.41 8.04 26.90
C GLY A 574 3.30 7.19 26.29
N TRP A 575 3.21 7.13 24.96
CA TRP A 575 2.27 6.30 24.23
C TRP A 575 2.68 4.83 24.23
N GLU A 576 1.71 3.92 24.28
CA GLU A 576 2.00 2.50 24.16
C GLU A 576 2.26 2.12 22.71
N HIS A 577 2.99 1.04 22.48
CA HIS A 577 3.18 0.49 21.14
C HIS A 577 1.85 0.19 20.45
N ARG A 578 0.83 -0.25 21.20
CA ARG A 578 -0.52 -0.48 20.67
C ARG A 578 -1.14 0.76 20.01
N ASP A 579 -0.78 1.97 20.46
CA ASP A 579 -1.35 3.22 19.96
C ASP A 579 -0.73 3.65 18.62
N VAL A 580 0.53 3.25 18.38
CA VAL A 580 1.38 3.78 17.31
C VAL A 580 1.89 2.73 16.33
N HIS A 581 1.59 1.45 16.56
CA HIS A 581 2.17 0.31 15.86
C HIS A 581 2.19 0.49 14.33
N ASN A 582 1.04 0.77 13.72
CA ASN A 582 0.96 0.87 12.26
C ASN A 582 1.71 2.10 11.69
N LEU A 583 2.07 3.10 12.52
CA LEU A 583 2.87 4.27 12.09
C LEU A 583 4.38 4.03 12.11
N TYR A 584 4.85 3.02 12.84
CA TYR A 584 6.29 2.83 13.06
C TYR A 584 7.04 2.71 11.71
N GLY A 585 6.56 1.86 10.81
CA GLY A 585 7.14 1.68 9.48
C GLY A 585 7.14 2.94 8.61
N LEU A 586 6.06 3.72 8.66
CA LEU A 586 5.98 5.02 7.97
C LEU A 586 7.08 5.96 8.46
N TYR A 587 7.31 6.04 9.77
CA TYR A 587 8.34 6.92 10.32
C TYR A 587 9.77 6.49 10.00
N VAL A 588 10.03 5.19 9.92
CA VAL A 588 11.32 4.66 9.44
C VAL A 588 11.56 5.12 8.00
N GLN A 589 10.58 4.92 7.12
CA GLN A 589 10.66 5.33 5.72
C GLN A 589 10.83 6.85 5.58
N LYS A 590 10.05 7.64 6.34
CA LYS A 590 10.13 9.11 6.38
C LYS A 590 11.54 9.57 6.75
N ALA A 591 12.07 9.08 7.87
CA ALA A 591 13.38 9.49 8.37
C ALA A 591 14.52 9.12 7.39
N THR A 592 14.43 7.94 6.76
CA THR A 592 15.39 7.52 5.73
C THR A 592 15.30 8.40 4.48
N ALA A 593 14.09 8.66 3.97
CA ALA A 593 13.90 9.52 2.80
C ALA A 593 14.42 10.93 3.06
N GLU A 594 14.12 11.51 4.23
CA GLU A 594 14.67 12.79 4.67
C GLU A 594 16.20 12.77 4.76
N GLY A 595 16.81 11.66 5.20
CA GLY A 595 18.27 11.49 5.21
C GLY A 595 18.90 11.52 3.82
N LEU A 596 18.27 10.85 2.84
CA LEU A 596 18.74 10.87 1.45
C LEU A 596 18.59 12.24 0.79
N ILE A 597 17.57 13.01 1.16
CA ILE A 597 17.41 14.40 0.74
C ILE A 597 18.51 15.27 1.38
N GLN A 598 18.70 15.14 2.70
CA GLN A 598 19.65 15.96 3.46
C GLN A 598 21.10 15.77 3.02
N ARG A 599 21.56 14.53 2.76
CA ARG A 599 22.94 14.27 2.32
C ARG A 599 23.30 14.94 0.98
N SER A 600 22.31 15.28 0.15
CA SER A 600 22.49 16.00 -1.11
C SER A 600 22.41 17.53 -0.97
N GLY A 601 22.15 18.03 0.25
CA GLY A 601 21.85 19.44 0.49
C GLY A 601 20.45 19.84 0.01
N GLY A 602 19.48 18.91 0.00
CA GLY A 602 18.11 19.17 -0.39
C GLY A 602 17.86 19.18 -1.91
N LYS A 603 18.76 18.61 -2.71
CA LYS A 603 18.71 18.68 -4.18
C LYS A 603 18.16 17.41 -4.82
N GLU A 604 18.53 16.25 -4.31
CA GLU A 604 18.25 14.96 -4.91
C GLU A 604 16.98 14.34 -4.31
N ARG A 605 16.12 13.78 -5.18
CA ARG A 605 14.95 13.02 -4.75
C ARG A 605 15.38 11.69 -4.12
N PRO A 606 14.72 11.26 -3.04
CA PRO A 606 15.04 9.99 -2.42
C PRO A 606 14.52 8.81 -3.25
N PHE A 607 15.17 7.66 -3.10
CA PHE A 607 14.55 6.37 -3.39
C PHE A 607 14.71 5.50 -2.14
N VAL A 608 13.58 5.18 -1.53
CA VAL A 608 13.49 4.29 -0.36
C VAL A 608 12.39 3.27 -0.64
N LEU A 609 12.75 2.00 -0.63
CA LEU A 609 11.78 0.91 -0.60
C LEU A 609 11.46 0.60 0.87
N THR A 610 10.19 0.43 1.22
CA THR A 610 9.75 0.04 2.58
C THR A 610 8.88 -1.20 2.55
N ARG A 611 8.96 -2.04 3.59
CA ARG A 611 8.06 -3.19 3.76
C ARG A 611 6.78 -2.78 4.46
N ALA A 612 6.91 -2.23 5.67
CA ALA A 612 5.80 -1.68 6.41
C ALA A 612 5.48 -0.25 5.97
N PHE A 613 4.19 0.06 5.94
CA PHE A 613 3.67 1.36 5.50
C PHE A 613 2.35 1.69 6.18
N PHE A 614 1.97 2.97 6.09
CA PHE A 614 0.67 3.48 6.52
C PHE A 614 0.11 4.50 5.50
N ALA A 615 -1.09 5.01 5.75
CA ALA A 615 -1.60 6.18 5.04
C ALA A 615 -0.56 7.32 5.06
N GLY A 616 -0.16 7.80 3.88
CA GLY A 616 0.88 8.84 3.73
C GLY A 616 2.25 8.31 3.31
N SER A 617 2.50 7.00 3.34
CA SER A 617 3.78 6.40 2.89
C SER A 617 4.09 6.65 1.41
N GLN A 618 3.09 6.94 0.57
CA GLN A 618 3.29 7.31 -0.84
C GLN A 618 4.19 8.55 -1.01
N ARG A 619 4.35 9.38 0.02
CA ARG A 619 5.20 10.58 -0.01
C ARG A 619 6.69 10.29 0.08
N TYR A 620 7.09 9.06 0.43
CA TYR A 620 8.47 8.75 0.81
C TYR A 620 9.15 7.67 -0.03
N GLY A 621 8.44 7.07 -1.00
CA GLY A 621 9.06 6.15 -1.94
C GLY A 621 8.15 5.00 -2.40
N ALA A 622 8.74 3.82 -2.47
CA ALA A 622 8.11 2.59 -2.98
C ALA A 622 7.75 1.63 -1.85
N VAL A 623 6.81 0.73 -2.13
CA VAL A 623 6.49 -0.45 -1.32
C VAL A 623 6.59 -1.72 -2.17
N TRP A 624 6.77 -2.87 -1.54
CA TRP A 624 6.57 -4.17 -2.19
C TRP A 624 5.81 -5.12 -1.28
N THR A 625 5.22 -6.17 -1.86
CA THR A 625 4.30 -7.08 -1.16
C THR A 625 4.97 -8.12 -0.25
N GLY A 626 6.17 -7.82 0.26
CA GLY A 626 6.96 -8.70 1.11
C GLY A 626 7.31 -10.07 0.51
N ASP A 627 7.41 -11.06 1.39
CA ASP A 627 8.05 -12.35 1.13
C ASP A 627 7.10 -13.36 0.44
N ASN A 628 6.82 -13.12 -0.83
CA ASN A 628 5.98 -13.99 -1.66
C ASN A 628 6.67 -15.33 -2.02
N ALA A 629 5.93 -16.28 -2.61
CA ALA A 629 6.49 -17.58 -3.01
C ALA A 629 6.60 -17.73 -4.54
N ALA A 630 7.58 -18.51 -5.00
CA ALA A 630 7.80 -18.85 -6.40
C ALA A 630 6.75 -19.85 -6.93
N GLU A 631 5.48 -19.41 -6.95
CA GLU A 631 4.32 -20.19 -7.35
C GLU A 631 3.37 -19.34 -8.21
N TRP A 632 2.63 -19.97 -9.13
CA TRP A 632 1.73 -19.29 -10.06
C TRP A 632 0.66 -18.44 -9.39
N ASP A 633 0.10 -18.90 -8.27
CA ASP A 633 -0.92 -18.14 -7.56
C ASP A 633 -0.36 -16.87 -6.90
N HIS A 634 0.93 -16.87 -6.51
CA HIS A 634 1.61 -15.64 -6.03
C HIS A 634 1.94 -14.68 -7.18
N LEU A 635 2.24 -15.20 -8.38
CA LEU A 635 2.28 -14.35 -9.58
C LEU A 635 0.90 -13.72 -9.84
N LYS A 636 -0.17 -14.51 -9.76
CA LYS A 636 -1.56 -14.04 -9.98
C LYS A 636 -1.99 -13.00 -8.95
N ILE A 637 -1.79 -13.25 -7.66
CA ILE A 637 -2.20 -12.36 -6.57
C ILE A 637 -1.44 -11.02 -6.57
N SER A 638 -0.27 -10.95 -7.22
CA SER A 638 0.49 -9.69 -7.31
C SER A 638 -0.31 -8.57 -7.97
N VAL A 639 -1.24 -8.92 -8.88
CA VAL A 639 -2.11 -7.95 -9.55
C VAL A 639 -3.11 -7.32 -8.58
N PRO A 640 -4.04 -8.04 -7.93
CA PRO A 640 -4.98 -7.44 -6.99
C PRO A 640 -4.31 -6.72 -5.82
N MET A 641 -3.15 -7.20 -5.33
CA MET A 641 -2.41 -6.53 -4.26
C MET A 641 -1.84 -5.16 -4.70
N CYS A 642 -1.21 -5.08 -5.88
CA CYS A 642 -0.73 -3.79 -6.39
C CYS A 642 -1.90 -2.83 -6.72
N LEU A 643 -3.02 -3.38 -7.20
CA LEU A 643 -4.22 -2.60 -7.49
C LEU A 643 -4.86 -2.02 -6.22
N SER A 644 -4.95 -2.80 -5.14
CA SER A 644 -5.52 -2.33 -3.87
C SER A 644 -4.69 -1.21 -3.26
N LEU A 645 -3.35 -1.30 -3.33
CA LEU A 645 -2.41 -0.25 -2.91
C LEU A 645 -2.53 1.01 -3.77
N GLY A 646 -2.62 0.85 -5.09
CA GLY A 646 -2.82 1.97 -6.02
C GLY A 646 -4.10 2.76 -5.73
N LEU A 647 -5.22 2.07 -5.46
CA LEU A 647 -6.50 2.68 -5.11
C LEU A 647 -6.45 3.55 -3.84
N VAL A 648 -5.53 3.26 -2.93
CA VAL A 648 -5.34 4.00 -1.68
C VAL A 648 -4.10 4.90 -1.70
N GLY A 649 -3.69 5.34 -2.89
CA GLY A 649 -2.67 6.38 -3.09
C GLY A 649 -1.23 5.88 -3.18
N ILE A 650 -0.94 4.62 -2.84
CA ILE A 650 0.39 4.03 -2.95
C ILE A 650 0.57 3.47 -4.36
N SER A 651 0.91 4.35 -5.31
CA SER A 651 1.08 3.98 -6.71
C SER A 651 2.39 3.26 -7.01
N PHE A 652 3.42 3.43 -6.18
CA PHE A 652 4.74 2.84 -6.41
C PHE A 652 4.88 1.46 -5.74
N CYS A 653 4.12 0.48 -6.25
CA CYS A 653 4.05 -0.89 -5.72
C CYS A 653 4.54 -1.94 -6.72
N GLY A 654 5.05 -3.06 -6.20
CA GLY A 654 5.42 -4.26 -6.98
C GLY A 654 5.53 -5.50 -6.11
N ALA A 655 5.73 -6.65 -6.73
CA ALA A 655 6.01 -7.93 -6.06
C ALA A 655 7.34 -8.50 -6.55
N ASP A 656 8.01 -9.31 -5.73
CA ASP A 656 9.31 -9.87 -6.10
C ASP A 656 9.20 -10.83 -7.29
N VAL A 657 9.86 -10.46 -8.38
CA VAL A 657 9.82 -11.21 -9.64
C VAL A 657 10.54 -12.55 -9.47
N GLY A 658 9.79 -13.61 -9.78
CA GLY A 658 10.20 -15.00 -9.61
C GLY A 658 9.91 -15.58 -8.22
N GLY A 659 9.35 -14.80 -7.29
CA GLY A 659 8.93 -15.24 -5.96
C GLY A 659 10.08 -15.41 -4.97
N PHE A 660 9.99 -14.77 -3.80
CA PHE A 660 11.06 -14.75 -2.81
C PHE A 660 11.43 -16.16 -2.31
N PHE A 661 10.45 -16.91 -1.80
CA PHE A 661 10.65 -18.31 -1.39
C PHE A 661 10.57 -19.29 -2.56
N LYS A 662 11.16 -20.48 -2.40
CA LYS A 662 11.12 -21.59 -3.37
C LYS A 662 11.84 -21.25 -4.69
N ASN A 663 11.77 -22.16 -5.65
CA ASN A 663 12.51 -22.07 -6.93
C ASN A 663 11.49 -22.07 -8.08
N PRO A 664 11.36 -20.97 -8.84
CA PRO A 664 10.44 -20.94 -9.96
C PRO A 664 10.96 -21.82 -11.09
N GLU A 665 10.10 -22.60 -11.73
CA GLU A 665 10.45 -23.19 -13.01
C GLU A 665 10.67 -22.09 -14.07
N PRO A 666 11.42 -22.36 -15.15
CA PRO A 666 11.75 -21.32 -16.13
C PRO A 666 10.53 -20.66 -16.79
N GLU A 667 9.43 -21.39 -17.00
CA GLU A 667 8.19 -20.80 -17.53
C GLU A 667 7.61 -19.76 -16.58
N LEU A 668 7.46 -20.11 -15.29
CA LEU A 668 6.99 -19.18 -14.25
C LEU A 668 7.89 -17.95 -14.17
N LEU A 669 9.21 -18.12 -14.17
CA LEU A 669 10.15 -17.00 -14.12
C LEU A 669 9.93 -16.05 -15.30
N VAL A 670 9.85 -16.56 -16.54
CA VAL A 670 9.57 -15.75 -17.74
C VAL A 670 8.24 -15.03 -17.62
N ARG A 671 7.16 -15.71 -17.20
CA ARG A 671 5.85 -15.08 -17.01
C ARG A 671 5.87 -13.99 -15.94
N TRP A 672 6.68 -14.17 -14.91
CA TRP A 672 6.84 -13.17 -13.87
C TRP A 672 7.57 -11.93 -14.37
N TYR A 673 8.64 -12.07 -15.17
CA TYR A 673 9.26 -10.92 -15.83
C TYR A 673 8.27 -10.18 -16.74
N GLN A 674 7.41 -10.94 -17.44
CA GLN A 674 6.37 -10.35 -18.30
C GLN A 674 5.32 -9.57 -17.51
N ALA A 675 4.87 -10.07 -16.37
CA ALA A 675 3.94 -9.36 -15.50
C ALA A 675 4.60 -8.16 -14.80
N GLY A 676 5.77 -8.37 -14.18
CA GLY A 676 6.48 -7.35 -13.40
C GLY A 676 6.94 -6.15 -14.24
N ALA A 677 7.28 -6.36 -15.51
CA ALA A 677 7.61 -5.26 -16.42
C ALA A 677 6.46 -4.27 -16.62
N TYR A 678 5.22 -4.71 -16.38
CA TYR A 678 4.00 -3.90 -16.45
C TYR A 678 3.44 -3.49 -15.08
N GLN A 679 4.20 -3.71 -13.99
CA GLN A 679 3.90 -3.23 -12.64
C GLN A 679 4.78 -2.02 -12.26
N PRO A 680 4.31 -1.07 -11.41
CA PRO A 680 5.04 0.17 -11.13
C PRO A 680 6.46 -0.01 -10.59
N PHE A 681 6.65 -0.80 -9.52
CA PHE A 681 7.97 -1.18 -9.01
C PHE A 681 8.37 -2.55 -9.54
N PHE A 682 9.58 -2.67 -10.12
CA PHE A 682 9.98 -3.84 -10.87
C PHE A 682 11.34 -4.38 -10.41
N ARG A 683 11.30 -5.33 -9.46
CA ARG A 683 12.47 -5.96 -8.83
C ARG A 683 12.39 -7.48 -8.90
N ALA A 684 13.48 -8.14 -9.31
CA ALA A 684 13.68 -9.55 -9.00
C ALA A 684 14.45 -9.68 -7.70
N HIS A 685 13.96 -10.51 -6.78
CA HIS A 685 14.57 -10.79 -5.49
C HIS A 685 14.27 -12.23 -5.08
N ALA A 686 15.14 -12.85 -4.27
CA ALA A 686 15.12 -14.26 -3.95
C ALA A 686 15.70 -14.53 -2.55
N HIS A 687 15.13 -15.50 -1.83
CA HIS A 687 15.56 -15.92 -0.50
C HIS A 687 16.95 -16.60 -0.51
N LEU A 688 17.63 -16.62 0.64
CA LEU A 688 18.97 -17.15 0.85
C LEU A 688 19.17 -18.55 0.27
N ASP A 689 18.24 -19.46 0.57
CA ASP A 689 18.32 -20.89 0.20
C ASP A 689 18.03 -21.16 -1.29
N THR A 690 17.71 -20.14 -2.08
CA THR A 690 17.39 -20.30 -3.51
C THR A 690 18.67 -20.35 -4.35
N PRO A 691 18.69 -21.17 -5.42
CA PRO A 691 19.77 -21.11 -6.41
C PRO A 691 19.77 -19.74 -7.09
N ARG A 692 20.92 -19.41 -7.69
CA ARG A 692 21.05 -18.22 -8.53
C ARG A 692 20.06 -18.27 -9.70
N ARG A 693 19.44 -17.14 -9.99
CA ARG A 693 18.41 -16.99 -11.03
C ARG A 693 18.49 -15.65 -11.76
N GLU A 694 19.68 -15.10 -11.89
CA GLU A 694 19.94 -14.04 -12.87
C GLU A 694 19.52 -14.52 -14.28
N PRO A 695 18.94 -13.65 -15.12
CA PRO A 695 18.20 -14.08 -16.32
C PRO A 695 18.95 -15.01 -17.28
N TRP A 696 20.27 -14.85 -17.40
CA TRP A 696 21.11 -15.65 -18.32
C TRP A 696 21.33 -17.10 -17.87
N LEU A 697 20.95 -17.46 -16.64
CA LEU A 697 21.11 -18.82 -16.10
C LEU A 697 20.05 -19.80 -16.60
N HIS A 698 19.04 -19.34 -17.34
CA HIS A 698 17.87 -20.14 -17.72
C HIS A 698 17.81 -20.52 -19.21
N GLY A 699 18.95 -20.46 -19.92
CA GLY A 699 19.10 -20.87 -21.33
C GLY A 699 18.57 -19.86 -22.35
N ASP A 700 19.07 -19.95 -23.59
CA ASP A 700 18.91 -18.92 -24.63
C ASP A 700 17.46 -18.55 -24.96
N VAL A 701 16.54 -19.52 -24.92
CA VAL A 701 15.13 -19.28 -25.21
C VAL A 701 14.51 -18.36 -24.15
N ASN A 702 14.70 -18.67 -22.87
CA ASN A 702 14.12 -17.89 -21.78
C ASN A 702 14.82 -16.53 -21.65
N LEU A 703 16.15 -16.50 -21.84
CA LEU A 703 16.93 -15.28 -21.87
C LEU A 703 16.38 -14.30 -22.93
N LYS A 704 16.11 -14.78 -24.15
CA LYS A 704 15.52 -13.94 -25.20
C LYS A 704 14.14 -13.40 -24.82
N LEU A 705 13.30 -14.22 -24.19
CA LEU A 705 11.96 -13.80 -23.75
C LEU A 705 12.03 -12.72 -22.65
N ILE A 706 12.98 -12.86 -21.71
CA ILE A 706 13.22 -11.87 -20.66
C ILE A 706 13.82 -10.59 -21.27
N HIS A 707 14.77 -10.70 -22.20
CA HIS A 707 15.32 -9.57 -22.95
C HIS A 707 14.21 -8.77 -23.62
N GLU A 708 13.31 -9.42 -24.37
CA GLU A 708 12.22 -8.75 -25.09
C GLU A 708 11.30 -7.94 -24.16
N VAL A 709 11.02 -8.41 -22.94
CA VAL A 709 10.15 -7.68 -22.00
C VAL A 709 10.89 -6.57 -21.25
N LEU A 710 12.18 -6.77 -20.93
CA LEU A 710 13.01 -5.67 -20.41
C LEU A 710 13.09 -4.52 -21.43
N GLN A 711 13.34 -4.82 -22.71
CA GLN A 711 13.36 -3.81 -23.76
C GLN A 711 12.04 -3.03 -23.87
N GLN A 712 10.90 -3.70 -23.68
CA GLN A 712 9.57 -3.06 -23.65
C GLN A 712 9.42 -2.12 -22.44
N ARG A 713 9.81 -2.57 -21.23
CA ARG A 713 9.79 -1.73 -20.02
C ARG A 713 10.60 -0.46 -20.23
N TYR A 714 11.84 -0.58 -20.70
CA TYR A 714 12.73 0.57 -20.91
C TYR A 714 12.19 1.53 -21.98
N ALA A 715 11.63 1.01 -23.07
CA ALA A 715 11.01 1.83 -24.09
C ALA A 715 9.80 2.63 -23.57
N LEU A 716 9.08 2.10 -22.57
CA LEU A 716 7.91 2.71 -21.93
C LEU A 716 8.26 3.65 -20.76
N LEU A 717 9.52 3.80 -20.36
CA LEU A 717 9.87 4.66 -19.22
C LEU A 717 9.33 6.09 -19.32
N PRO A 718 9.30 6.77 -20.49
CA PRO A 718 8.65 8.08 -20.59
C PRO A 718 7.17 8.08 -20.22
N PHE A 719 6.46 7.01 -20.59
CA PHE A 719 5.05 6.86 -20.26
C PHE A 719 4.85 6.60 -18.77
N TRP A 720 5.60 5.66 -18.20
CA TRP A 720 5.62 5.42 -16.75
C TRP A 720 5.90 6.70 -15.97
N TYR A 721 6.94 7.44 -16.37
CA TYR A 721 7.33 8.66 -15.70
C TYR A 721 6.28 9.76 -15.77
N THR A 722 5.58 9.86 -16.90
CA THR A 722 4.46 10.78 -17.07
C THR A 722 3.28 10.39 -16.17
N GLU A 723 2.94 9.10 -16.07
CA GLU A 723 1.88 8.65 -15.15
C GLU A 723 2.24 8.89 -13.68
N PHE A 724 3.52 8.75 -13.30
CA PHE A 724 3.98 9.12 -11.96
C PHE A 724 3.92 10.63 -11.69
N TYR A 725 4.16 11.46 -12.70
CA TYR A 725 3.93 12.91 -12.58
C TYR A 725 2.44 13.24 -12.42
N ARG A 726 1.54 12.50 -13.09
CA ARG A 726 0.08 12.62 -12.88
C ARG A 726 -0.31 12.16 -11.47
N ALA A 727 0.28 11.09 -10.95
CA ALA A 727 0.08 10.64 -9.58
C ALA A 727 0.54 11.70 -8.56
N LEU A 728 1.67 12.36 -8.80
CA LEU A 728 2.16 13.49 -7.99
C LEU A 728 1.18 14.68 -8.01
N ARG A 729 0.64 15.03 -9.19
CA ARG A 729 -0.21 16.23 -9.35
C ARG A 729 -1.66 16.05 -8.93
N GLU A 730 -2.23 14.90 -9.26
CA GLU A 730 -3.67 14.66 -9.18
C GLU A 730 -4.05 13.55 -8.20
N GLY A 731 -3.08 12.79 -7.68
CA GLY A 731 -3.31 11.64 -6.80
C GLY A 731 -3.87 10.41 -7.51
N GLU A 732 -3.94 10.41 -8.85
CA GLU A 732 -4.47 9.27 -9.61
C GLU A 732 -3.54 8.05 -9.55
N PRO A 733 -4.08 6.82 -9.43
CA PRO A 733 -3.26 5.61 -9.46
C PRO A 733 -2.55 5.44 -10.81
N VAL A 734 -1.30 4.99 -10.78
CA VAL A 734 -0.56 4.64 -12.02
C VAL A 734 -1.09 3.36 -12.65
N MET A 735 -1.22 2.30 -11.83
CA MET A 735 -1.82 1.02 -12.21
C MET A 735 -3.27 0.99 -11.70
N ARG A 736 -4.24 0.79 -12.60
CA ARG A 736 -5.66 1.04 -12.34
C ARG A 736 -6.51 -0.21 -12.60
N PRO A 737 -7.44 -0.56 -11.69
CA PRO A 737 -8.51 -1.49 -12.01
C PRO A 737 -9.34 -0.96 -13.18
N LEU A 738 -9.92 -1.85 -13.99
CA LEU A 738 -10.72 -1.45 -15.14
C LEU A 738 -11.91 -0.55 -14.75
N TRP A 739 -12.54 -0.77 -13.60
CA TRP A 739 -13.68 0.02 -13.15
C TRP A 739 -13.35 1.50 -12.91
N VAL A 740 -12.08 1.86 -12.69
CA VAL A 740 -11.66 3.26 -12.56
C VAL A 740 -11.83 4.01 -13.88
N GLU A 741 -11.45 3.38 -15.00
CA GLU A 741 -11.57 3.95 -16.34
C GLU A 741 -12.97 3.75 -16.95
N PHE A 742 -13.67 2.72 -16.50
CA PHE A 742 -14.99 2.31 -17.01
C PHE A 742 -16.02 2.22 -15.86
N PRO A 743 -16.31 3.32 -15.14
CA PRO A 743 -17.09 3.31 -13.88
C PRO A 743 -18.57 2.96 -14.05
N THR A 744 -19.07 2.89 -15.29
CA THR A 744 -20.44 2.48 -15.60
C THR A 744 -20.54 1.04 -16.07
N ASP A 745 -19.41 0.36 -16.25
CA ASP A 745 -19.34 -1.01 -16.76
C ASP A 745 -19.23 -2.01 -15.60
N VAL A 746 -20.38 -2.49 -15.12
CA VAL A 746 -20.49 -3.39 -13.95
C VAL A 746 -19.66 -4.66 -14.10
N SER A 747 -19.41 -5.12 -15.33
CA SER A 747 -18.62 -6.32 -15.58
C SER A 747 -17.17 -6.20 -15.10
N THR A 748 -16.66 -4.97 -15.00
CA THR A 748 -15.29 -4.65 -14.58
C THR A 748 -15.11 -4.60 -13.06
N PHE A 749 -16.19 -4.52 -12.28
CA PHE A 749 -16.10 -4.18 -10.86
C PHE A 749 -15.41 -5.28 -10.02
N ALA A 750 -15.53 -6.53 -10.42
CA ALA A 750 -14.89 -7.66 -9.74
C ALA A 750 -13.63 -8.18 -10.47
N MET A 751 -13.22 -7.53 -11.57
CA MET A 751 -12.06 -7.97 -12.35
C MET A 751 -10.76 -7.51 -11.70
N ASP A 752 -9.84 -8.45 -11.50
CA ASP A 752 -8.52 -8.21 -10.92
C ASP A 752 -7.38 -9.00 -11.58
N ASP A 753 -7.65 -9.63 -12.73
CA ASP A 753 -6.64 -10.24 -13.61
C ASP A 753 -6.20 -9.32 -14.75
N GLN A 754 -6.88 -8.18 -14.92
CA GLN A 754 -6.67 -7.16 -15.94
C GLN A 754 -6.63 -5.79 -15.32
N TYR A 755 -5.76 -4.96 -15.87
CA TYR A 755 -5.58 -3.60 -15.39
C TYR A 755 -5.19 -2.66 -16.51
N MET A 756 -5.38 -1.38 -16.24
CA MET A 756 -4.87 -0.30 -17.06
C MET A 756 -3.58 0.25 -16.45
N ILE A 757 -2.67 0.73 -17.29
CA ILE A 757 -1.60 1.65 -16.89
C ILE A 757 -1.98 3.02 -17.46
N GLY A 758 -2.14 4.00 -16.58
CA GLY A 758 -2.83 5.24 -16.92
C GLY A 758 -4.19 4.94 -17.54
N SER A 759 -4.60 5.74 -18.53
CA SER A 759 -5.81 5.50 -19.32
C SER A 759 -5.55 4.85 -20.69
N ALA A 760 -4.28 4.47 -20.98
CA ALA A 760 -3.83 4.19 -22.34
C ALA A 760 -3.52 2.72 -22.65
N LEU A 761 -3.00 1.93 -21.69
CA LEU A 761 -2.62 0.54 -21.90
C LEU A 761 -3.43 -0.41 -21.03
N LEU A 762 -4.13 -1.37 -21.64
CA LEU A 762 -4.72 -2.51 -20.95
C LEU A 762 -3.75 -3.69 -20.98
N VAL A 763 -3.56 -4.35 -19.84
CA VAL A 763 -2.63 -5.48 -19.67
C VAL A 763 -3.39 -6.68 -19.08
N HIS A 764 -3.21 -7.87 -19.66
CA HIS A 764 -3.65 -9.16 -19.10
C HIS A 764 -2.45 -10.11 -19.09
N PRO A 765 -1.61 -10.12 -18.03
CA PRO A 765 -0.47 -11.04 -17.96
C PRO A 765 -0.92 -12.50 -17.97
N VAL A 766 -0.11 -13.40 -18.53
CA VAL A 766 -0.39 -14.84 -18.46
C VAL A 766 0.11 -15.36 -17.11
N THR A 767 -0.80 -15.74 -16.22
CA THR A 767 -0.49 -16.15 -14.84
C THR A 767 -0.85 -17.61 -14.54
N GLU A 768 -0.92 -18.46 -15.57
CA GLU A 768 -1.18 -19.90 -15.42
C GLU A 768 -0.15 -20.74 -16.20
N ALA A 769 0.27 -21.86 -15.60
CA ALA A 769 1.21 -22.79 -16.20
C ALA A 769 0.67 -23.41 -17.50
N ASN A 770 1.51 -23.55 -18.53
CA ASN A 770 1.17 -24.18 -19.80
C ASN A 770 -0.07 -23.58 -20.50
N ALA A 771 -0.44 -22.34 -20.19
CA ALA A 771 -1.60 -21.68 -20.78
C ALA A 771 -1.47 -21.63 -22.32
N ARG A 772 -2.53 -22.06 -23.01
CA ARG A 772 -2.62 -22.02 -24.49
C ARG A 772 -3.37 -20.79 -25.00
N GLY A 773 -4.00 -20.06 -24.10
CA GLY A 773 -4.69 -18.82 -24.35
C GLY A 773 -5.34 -18.28 -23.09
N VAL A 774 -5.75 -17.03 -23.13
CA VAL A 774 -6.36 -16.31 -22.02
C VAL A 774 -7.69 -15.70 -22.46
N GLN A 775 -8.63 -15.55 -21.52
CA GLN A 775 -9.88 -14.83 -21.76
C GLN A 775 -9.66 -13.34 -21.48
N ILE A 776 -9.83 -12.53 -22.51
CA ILE A 776 -9.58 -11.09 -22.43
C ILE A 776 -10.92 -10.38 -22.52
N TYR A 777 -11.08 -9.35 -21.70
CA TYR A 777 -12.20 -8.43 -21.81
C TYR A 777 -11.69 -7.04 -22.14
N LEU A 778 -12.15 -6.50 -23.27
CA LEU A 778 -11.91 -5.12 -23.66
C LEU A 778 -13.18 -4.33 -23.34
N PRO A 779 -13.16 -3.42 -22.35
CA PRO A 779 -14.33 -2.68 -21.87
C PRO A 779 -14.64 -1.42 -22.71
N GLY A 780 -15.82 -0.83 -22.49
CA GLY A 780 -16.16 0.49 -23.03
C GLY A 780 -16.95 0.46 -24.35
N VAL A 781 -18.19 0.95 -24.32
CA VAL A 781 -19.06 1.04 -25.50
C VAL A 781 -18.57 2.13 -26.45
N GLY A 782 -18.30 1.73 -27.70
CA GLY A 782 -17.79 2.64 -28.73
C GLY A 782 -16.29 2.92 -28.63
N GLU A 783 -15.59 2.17 -27.77
CA GLU A 783 -14.13 2.20 -27.69
C GLU A 783 -13.51 1.22 -28.69
N VAL A 784 -12.23 1.45 -28.98
CA VAL A 784 -11.40 0.52 -29.75
C VAL A 784 -10.07 0.32 -29.06
N PHE A 785 -9.51 -0.86 -29.22
CA PHE A 785 -8.22 -1.23 -28.68
C PHE A 785 -7.36 -1.85 -29.78
N TYR A 786 -6.05 -1.65 -29.69
CA TYR A 786 -5.09 -2.14 -30.65
C TYR A 786 -4.08 -3.03 -29.94
N ASP A 787 -3.89 -4.26 -30.40
CA ASP A 787 -2.79 -5.10 -29.91
C ASP A 787 -1.45 -4.37 -30.17
N VAL A 788 -0.62 -4.21 -29.13
CA VAL A 788 0.57 -3.34 -29.23
C VAL A 788 1.66 -3.87 -30.15
N ARG A 789 1.59 -5.14 -30.55
CA ARG A 789 2.59 -5.80 -31.41
C ARG A 789 2.12 -5.89 -32.86
N SER A 790 0.90 -6.38 -33.07
CA SER A 790 0.33 -6.62 -34.39
C SER A 790 -0.44 -5.42 -34.94
N TYR A 791 -0.81 -4.46 -34.08
CA TYR A 791 -1.72 -3.36 -34.37
C TYR A 791 -3.12 -3.80 -34.82
N GLN A 792 -3.47 -5.07 -34.59
CA GLN A 792 -4.80 -5.57 -34.86
C GLN A 792 -5.81 -4.78 -34.03
N ARG A 793 -6.83 -4.26 -34.69
CA ARG A 793 -7.91 -3.51 -34.06
C ARG A 793 -8.99 -4.44 -33.51
N TYR A 794 -9.48 -4.09 -32.33
CA TYR A 794 -10.54 -4.75 -31.59
C TYR A 794 -11.59 -3.69 -31.21
N ASN A 795 -12.87 -3.94 -31.49
CA ASN A 795 -13.95 -3.06 -31.06
C ASN A 795 -14.44 -3.50 -29.68
N ALA A 796 -14.75 -2.55 -28.80
CA ALA A 796 -15.23 -2.82 -27.44
C ALA A 796 -16.71 -2.39 -27.26
N PRO A 797 -17.45 -2.99 -26.29
CA PRO A 797 -17.00 -4.05 -25.40
C PRO A 797 -16.95 -5.40 -26.11
N GLN A 798 -15.95 -6.22 -25.80
CA GLN A 798 -15.96 -7.62 -26.22
C GLN A 798 -15.12 -8.51 -25.30
N SER A 799 -15.53 -9.77 -25.18
CA SER A 799 -14.74 -10.85 -24.61
C SER A 799 -14.31 -11.81 -25.71
N PHE A 800 -13.05 -12.25 -25.67
CA PHE A 800 -12.54 -13.24 -26.62
C PHE A 800 -11.40 -14.04 -26.02
N TYR A 801 -11.21 -15.24 -26.57
CA TYR A 801 -10.06 -16.09 -26.25
C TYR A 801 -8.88 -15.71 -27.13
N LEU A 802 -7.77 -15.26 -26.53
CA LEU A 802 -6.53 -14.98 -27.22
C LEU A 802 -5.59 -16.19 -27.09
N PRO A 803 -5.19 -16.86 -28.18
CA PRO A 803 -4.13 -17.86 -28.14
C PRO A 803 -2.80 -17.23 -27.71
N VAL A 804 -2.11 -17.82 -26.73
CA VAL A 804 -0.83 -17.34 -26.21
C VAL A 804 0.29 -18.36 -26.40
N THR A 805 1.50 -17.83 -26.59
CA THR A 805 2.76 -18.57 -26.58
C THR A 805 3.62 -18.08 -25.41
N SER A 806 4.78 -18.69 -25.17
CA SER A 806 5.75 -18.20 -24.17
C SER A 806 6.20 -16.76 -24.40
N SER A 807 6.15 -16.27 -25.64
CA SER A 807 6.48 -14.90 -26.01
C SER A 807 5.33 -13.91 -25.91
N SER A 808 4.09 -14.39 -25.79
CA SER A 808 2.90 -13.53 -25.81
C SER A 808 2.77 -12.77 -24.49
N ILE A 809 2.64 -11.45 -24.58
CA ILE A 809 2.30 -10.56 -23.47
C ILE A 809 1.06 -9.79 -23.92
N PRO A 810 -0.15 -10.20 -23.50
CA PRO A 810 -1.39 -9.55 -23.93
C PRO A 810 -1.45 -8.10 -23.41
N VAL A 811 -1.23 -7.15 -24.33
CA VAL A 811 -1.23 -5.71 -24.05
C VAL A 811 -1.92 -4.99 -25.20
N TYR A 812 -2.84 -4.09 -24.85
CA TYR A 812 -3.66 -3.36 -25.80
C TYR A 812 -3.58 -1.86 -25.58
N HIS A 813 -3.34 -1.12 -26.65
CA HIS A 813 -3.36 0.34 -26.68
C HIS A 813 -4.79 0.82 -26.95
N ARG A 814 -5.38 1.55 -26.00
CA ARG A 814 -6.71 2.14 -26.15
C ARG A 814 -6.69 3.23 -27.23
N GLY A 815 -7.62 3.17 -28.17
CA GLY A 815 -7.84 4.24 -29.15
C GLY A 815 -8.24 5.53 -28.45
N GLY A 816 -7.85 6.67 -29.02
CA GLY A 816 -8.01 7.96 -28.37
C GLY A 816 -6.79 8.38 -27.54
N THR A 817 -5.73 7.58 -27.48
CA THR A 817 -4.56 7.86 -26.63
C THR A 817 -3.25 7.96 -27.42
N ILE A 818 -2.30 8.74 -26.88
CA ILE A 818 -0.95 8.91 -27.43
C ILE A 818 0.08 8.54 -26.36
N ILE A 819 0.97 7.60 -26.69
CA ILE A 819 2.01 7.12 -25.77
C ILE A 819 3.40 7.53 -26.28
N PRO A 820 4.17 8.31 -25.49
CA PRO A 820 5.58 8.56 -25.77
C PRO A 820 6.45 7.37 -25.39
N ARG A 821 7.40 7.01 -26.26
CA ARG A 821 8.39 5.96 -26.01
C ARG A 821 9.80 6.38 -26.42
N LYS A 822 10.81 5.76 -25.81
CA LYS A 822 12.20 5.82 -26.28
C LYS A 822 12.59 4.48 -26.86
N ASN A 823 12.49 4.36 -28.19
CA ASN A 823 12.67 3.09 -28.90
C ASN A 823 14.14 2.69 -29.13
N ARG A 824 15.05 3.27 -28.35
CA ARG A 824 16.47 2.93 -28.31
C ARG A 824 16.81 2.52 -26.88
N PRO A 825 16.32 1.37 -26.38
CA PRO A 825 16.69 0.95 -25.04
C PRO A 825 18.20 0.79 -24.95
N ARG A 826 18.76 1.19 -23.82
CA ARG A 826 20.18 1.11 -23.51
C ARG A 826 20.34 0.36 -22.21
N ARG A 827 21.59 0.15 -21.78
CA ARG A 827 21.93 -0.63 -20.57
C ARG A 827 21.28 -0.16 -19.26
N SER A 828 20.88 1.11 -19.16
CA SER A 828 20.20 1.73 -18.02
C SER A 828 19.35 2.93 -18.47
N SER A 829 18.40 3.35 -17.64
CA SER A 829 17.50 4.48 -17.94
C SER A 829 18.24 5.80 -18.11
N ASP A 830 19.26 6.06 -17.27
CA ASP A 830 20.14 7.21 -17.36
C ASP A 830 20.76 7.33 -18.75
N CYS A 831 21.23 6.21 -19.33
CA CYS A 831 21.80 6.20 -20.68
C CYS A 831 20.78 6.67 -21.74
N MET A 832 19.49 6.47 -21.49
CA MET A 832 18.39 6.84 -22.38
C MET A 832 17.88 8.27 -22.15
N HIS A 833 18.33 8.97 -21.11
CA HIS A 833 17.77 10.27 -20.70
C HIS A 833 17.67 11.29 -21.87
N ASP A 834 18.69 11.34 -22.73
CA ASP A 834 18.77 12.30 -23.83
C ASP A 834 18.37 11.72 -25.20
N ASP A 835 17.91 10.48 -25.24
CA ASP A 835 17.49 9.84 -26.48
C ASP A 835 16.23 10.47 -27.08
N PRO A 836 16.03 10.32 -28.41
CA PRO A 836 14.83 10.80 -29.06
C PRO A 836 13.58 9.98 -28.70
N PHE A 837 12.43 10.63 -28.90
CA PHE A 837 11.11 10.07 -28.68
C PHE A 837 10.50 9.52 -29.97
N THR A 838 9.73 8.45 -29.82
CA THR A 838 8.71 8.01 -30.77
C THR A 838 7.33 8.20 -30.13
N LEU A 839 6.41 8.85 -30.84
CA LEU A 839 5.00 8.92 -30.42
C LEU A 839 4.18 7.81 -31.08
N TYR A 840 3.44 7.06 -30.28
CA TYR A 840 2.45 6.09 -30.75
C TYR A 840 1.06 6.70 -30.58
N VAL A 841 0.37 6.96 -31.68
CA VAL A 841 -0.94 7.61 -31.75
C VAL A 841 -1.98 6.54 -32.12
N ALA A 842 -2.74 6.04 -31.15
CA ALA A 842 -3.83 5.11 -31.42
C ALA A 842 -5.14 5.87 -31.58
N LEU A 843 -5.74 5.84 -32.77
CA LEU A 843 -6.94 6.60 -33.06
C LEU A 843 -8.20 5.93 -32.49
N ASN A 844 -9.12 6.72 -31.94
CA ASN A 844 -10.46 6.24 -31.62
C ASN A 844 -11.34 6.14 -32.89
N LEU A 845 -12.63 5.81 -32.72
CA LEU A 845 -13.59 5.74 -33.83
C LEU A 845 -13.80 7.09 -34.56
N GLN A 846 -13.53 8.19 -33.88
CA GLN A 846 -13.65 9.56 -34.41
C GLN A 846 -12.36 10.01 -35.14
N GLY A 847 -11.31 9.19 -35.13
CA GLY A 847 -10.02 9.55 -35.73
C GLY A 847 -9.23 10.55 -34.88
N GLU A 848 -9.42 10.53 -33.57
CA GLU A 848 -8.82 11.44 -32.60
C GLU A 848 -7.93 10.67 -31.60
N ALA A 849 -6.95 11.36 -31.02
CA ALA A 849 -6.16 10.86 -29.90
C ALA A 849 -5.51 11.99 -29.09
N ARG A 850 -5.29 11.78 -27.78
CA ARG A 850 -4.60 12.73 -26.90
C ARG A 850 -3.62 12.00 -25.98
N GLY A 851 -2.52 12.65 -25.63
CA GLY A 851 -1.60 12.13 -24.64
C GLY A 851 -0.64 13.19 -24.13
N GLU A 852 0.12 12.83 -23.11
CA GLU A 852 0.97 13.77 -22.38
C GLU A 852 2.40 13.25 -22.30
N LEU A 853 3.35 14.16 -22.05
CA LEU A 853 4.74 13.81 -21.79
C LEU A 853 5.35 14.79 -20.79
N PHE A 854 5.82 14.26 -19.66
CA PHE A 854 6.62 14.97 -18.67
C PHE A 854 8.11 14.63 -18.83
N ILE A 855 8.95 15.66 -18.76
CA ILE A 855 10.42 15.56 -18.83
C ILE A 855 11.01 16.55 -17.82
N ASP A 856 11.95 16.10 -16.99
CA ASP A 856 12.85 16.92 -16.18
C ASP A 856 14.26 16.30 -16.24
N ASP A 857 15.14 16.60 -15.30
CA ASP A 857 16.46 15.96 -15.21
C ASP A 857 16.43 14.49 -14.70
N GLY A 858 15.26 14.00 -14.29
CA GLY A 858 15.05 12.65 -13.83
C GLY A 858 15.48 12.38 -12.39
N HIS A 859 16.07 13.31 -11.64
CA HIS A 859 16.59 13.00 -10.31
C HIS A 859 16.42 14.09 -9.23
N SER A 860 16.40 15.37 -9.58
CA SER A 860 16.43 16.46 -8.60
C SER A 860 15.04 17.01 -8.26
N PHE A 861 14.96 17.91 -7.27
CA PHE A 861 13.74 18.69 -7.01
C PHE A 861 13.59 19.92 -7.92
N ASN A 862 14.42 20.09 -8.96
CA ASN A 862 14.38 21.27 -9.81
C ASN A 862 13.04 21.46 -10.55
N TYR A 863 12.27 20.39 -10.76
CA TYR A 863 10.91 20.47 -11.30
C TYR A 863 9.99 21.37 -10.44
N GLU A 864 10.21 21.47 -9.13
CA GLU A 864 9.46 22.35 -8.22
C GLU A 864 9.80 23.83 -8.46
N GLN A 865 10.98 24.12 -9.00
CA GLN A 865 11.36 25.45 -9.47
C GLN A 865 11.00 25.70 -10.94
N ASN A 866 10.13 24.86 -11.51
CA ASN A 866 9.70 24.86 -12.90
C ASN A 866 10.78 24.46 -13.92
N GLU A 867 11.82 23.73 -13.54
CA GLU A 867 12.77 23.14 -14.50
C GLU A 867 12.25 21.81 -15.05
N PHE A 868 11.20 21.89 -15.85
CA PHE A 868 10.63 20.74 -16.55
C PHE A 868 10.00 21.15 -17.89
N VAL A 869 9.64 20.14 -18.69
CA VAL A 869 8.81 20.26 -19.89
C VAL A 869 7.59 19.37 -19.72
N TYR A 870 6.40 19.94 -19.87
CA TYR A 870 5.14 19.19 -19.85
C TYR A 870 4.33 19.47 -21.10
N ARG A 871 4.25 18.47 -21.97
CA ARG A 871 3.67 18.56 -23.30
C ARG A 871 2.35 17.83 -23.36
N GLU A 872 1.43 18.40 -24.12
CA GLU A 872 0.28 17.70 -24.68
C GLU A 872 0.52 17.40 -26.14
N PHE A 873 0.09 16.22 -26.56
CA PHE A 873 -0.07 15.84 -27.95
C PHE A 873 -1.55 15.64 -28.23
N ASN A 874 -2.05 16.25 -29.30
CA ASN A 874 -3.43 16.13 -29.74
C ASN A 874 -3.47 15.80 -31.23
N TYR A 875 -4.08 14.66 -31.57
CA TYR A 875 -4.36 14.27 -32.94
C TYR A 875 -5.85 14.48 -33.23
N SER A 876 -6.17 15.33 -34.20
CA SER A 876 -7.54 15.45 -34.74
C SER A 876 -7.52 15.91 -36.19
N ARG A 877 -8.51 15.46 -36.99
CA ARG A 877 -8.69 15.89 -38.39
C ARG A 877 -7.42 15.81 -39.25
N GLY A 878 -6.62 14.75 -39.04
CA GLY A 878 -5.37 14.55 -39.78
C GLY A 878 -4.20 15.43 -39.32
N GLN A 879 -4.27 16.06 -38.14
CA GLN A 879 -3.21 16.90 -37.61
C GLN A 879 -2.79 16.41 -36.23
N LEU A 880 -1.49 16.20 -36.02
CA LEU A 880 -0.86 15.99 -34.72
C LEU A 880 -0.24 17.31 -34.26
N GLU A 881 -0.77 17.89 -33.19
CA GLU A 881 -0.27 19.10 -32.57
C GLU A 881 0.45 18.77 -31.27
N SER A 882 1.55 19.48 -31.01
CA SER A 882 2.18 19.52 -29.69
C SER A 882 2.09 20.93 -29.12
N SER A 883 1.64 21.04 -27.88
CA SER A 883 1.59 22.29 -27.12
C SER A 883 2.04 22.08 -25.67
N SER A 884 2.36 23.17 -24.96
CA SER A 884 2.70 23.11 -23.54
C SER A 884 1.45 23.03 -22.67
N LEU A 885 1.37 22.02 -21.79
CA LEU A 885 0.32 21.92 -20.76
C LEU A 885 0.59 22.84 -19.57
N ASP A 886 1.86 23.18 -19.33
CA ASP A 886 2.27 24.10 -18.28
C ASP A 886 3.39 25.02 -18.78
N PRO A 887 3.05 26.22 -19.30
CA PRO A 887 4.02 27.16 -19.86
C PRO A 887 5.02 27.73 -18.84
N ARG A 888 4.84 27.46 -17.54
CA ARG A 888 5.81 27.84 -16.50
C ARG A 888 7.08 26.99 -16.58
N GLY A 889 6.93 25.73 -17.02
CA GLY A 889 8.02 24.77 -17.17
C GLY A 889 9.02 25.22 -18.23
N LYS A 890 10.30 25.32 -17.85
CA LYS A 890 11.43 25.61 -18.74
C LYS A 890 12.58 24.67 -18.45
N PHE A 891 12.83 23.75 -19.38
CA PHE A 891 13.93 22.81 -19.30
C PHE A 891 14.55 22.64 -20.69
N ASP A 892 15.88 22.74 -20.78
CA ASP A 892 16.62 22.51 -22.02
C ASP A 892 16.91 21.02 -22.15
N THR A 893 16.38 20.41 -23.21
CA THR A 893 16.59 18.99 -23.49
C THR A 893 17.06 18.82 -24.93
N PRO A 894 18.09 17.99 -25.17
CA PRO A 894 18.52 17.64 -26.52
C PRO A 894 17.58 16.63 -27.19
N SER A 895 16.60 16.07 -26.46
CA SER A 895 15.66 15.10 -27.00
C SER A 895 14.78 15.69 -28.10
N TRP A 896 14.52 14.88 -29.11
CA TRP A 896 13.78 15.28 -30.30
C TRP A 896 12.84 14.16 -30.76
N LEU A 897 11.88 14.50 -31.61
CA LEU A 897 10.92 13.57 -32.17
C LEU A 897 11.51 12.85 -33.39
N GLU A 898 11.87 11.57 -33.25
CA GLU A 898 12.45 10.79 -34.35
C GLU A 898 11.42 10.07 -35.22
N ARG A 899 10.24 9.78 -34.66
CA ARG A 899 9.23 8.97 -35.34
C ARG A 899 7.85 9.21 -34.75
N VAL A 900 6.83 9.10 -35.61
CA VAL A 900 5.42 9.03 -35.18
C VAL A 900 4.81 7.78 -35.82
N ILE A 901 4.17 6.94 -35.01
CA ILE A 901 3.41 5.77 -35.45
C ILE A 901 1.93 6.07 -35.23
N ILE A 902 1.16 6.20 -36.31
CA ILE A 902 -0.28 6.48 -36.24
C ILE A 902 -1.03 5.20 -36.60
N ILE A 903 -1.84 4.70 -35.69
CA ILE A 903 -2.54 3.41 -35.79
C ILE A 903 -4.02 3.66 -36.05
N GLY A 904 -4.58 2.99 -37.06
CA GLY A 904 -5.98 3.12 -37.44
C GLY A 904 -6.26 4.30 -38.39
N ALA A 905 -5.25 4.80 -39.09
CA ALA A 905 -5.37 5.92 -40.03
C ALA A 905 -5.48 5.45 -41.48
N SER A 906 -6.13 6.26 -42.33
CA SER A 906 -6.13 6.07 -43.78
C SER A 906 -4.83 6.58 -44.42
N ARG A 907 -4.47 6.04 -45.58
CA ARG A 907 -3.24 6.44 -46.30
C ARG A 907 -3.30 7.94 -46.67
N PRO A 908 -2.35 8.77 -46.23
CA PRO A 908 -2.27 10.15 -46.66
C PRO A 908 -1.63 10.26 -48.04
N THR A 909 -1.90 11.37 -48.72
CA THR A 909 -1.24 11.79 -49.96
C THR A 909 0.10 12.48 -49.66
N SER A 910 0.18 13.21 -48.55
CA SER A 910 1.39 13.90 -48.11
C SER A 910 1.39 14.10 -46.59
N VAL A 911 2.59 14.23 -46.01
CA VAL A 911 2.80 14.55 -44.60
C VAL A 911 3.74 15.75 -44.51
N THR A 912 3.40 16.73 -43.69
CA THR A 912 4.18 17.98 -43.53
C THR A 912 4.32 18.34 -42.06
N LEU A 913 5.50 18.82 -41.67
CA LEU A 913 5.79 19.42 -40.37
C LEU A 913 5.74 20.94 -40.48
N SER A 914 5.04 21.59 -39.56
CA SER A 914 4.98 23.05 -39.41
C SER A 914 5.48 23.44 -38.03
N LEU A 915 6.28 24.51 -37.95
CA LEU A 915 6.79 25.09 -36.70
C LEU A 915 6.22 26.50 -36.46
N PRO A 916 6.15 26.97 -35.20
CA PRO A 916 5.87 28.37 -34.89
C PRO A 916 6.87 29.28 -35.61
N GLY A 917 6.39 30.09 -36.56
CA GLY A 917 7.22 30.88 -37.47
C GLY A 917 6.98 30.59 -38.96
N GLY A 918 6.17 29.57 -39.29
CA GLY A 918 5.64 29.35 -40.64
C GLY A 918 6.52 28.51 -41.56
N SER A 919 7.63 27.93 -41.07
CA SER A 919 8.42 26.96 -41.84
C SER A 919 7.62 25.66 -42.00
N VAL A 920 7.43 25.21 -43.24
CA VAL A 920 6.75 23.95 -43.57
C VAL A 920 7.73 23.02 -44.27
N THR A 921 7.90 21.80 -43.74
CA THR A 921 8.84 20.80 -44.27
C THR A 921 8.08 19.52 -44.63
N PRO A 922 8.23 18.96 -45.85
CA PRO A 922 7.65 17.67 -46.19
C PRO A 922 8.36 16.54 -45.41
N LEU A 923 7.60 15.54 -44.97
CA LEU A 923 8.12 14.36 -44.27
C LEU A 923 7.89 13.09 -45.09
N GLU A 924 8.86 12.17 -45.02
CA GLU A 924 8.71 10.81 -45.54
C GLU A 924 7.78 10.00 -44.62
N PHE A 925 6.96 9.13 -45.21
CA PHE A 925 6.13 8.20 -44.45
C PHE A 925 5.98 6.86 -45.16
N GLU A 926 5.77 5.81 -44.37
CA GLU A 926 5.36 4.48 -44.84
C GLU A 926 3.92 4.21 -44.39
N TYR A 927 3.19 3.40 -45.16
CA TYR A 927 1.83 2.97 -44.84
C TYR A 927 1.67 1.47 -45.06
N ASP A 928 1.31 0.73 -44.01
CA ASP A 928 0.87 -0.67 -44.13
C ASP A 928 -0.66 -0.71 -44.24
N SER A 929 -1.17 -1.08 -45.41
CA SER A 929 -2.60 -1.17 -45.68
C SER A 929 -3.30 -2.30 -44.95
N ARG A 930 -2.57 -3.32 -44.46
CA ARG A 930 -3.16 -4.46 -43.75
C ARG A 930 -3.52 -4.09 -42.31
N THR A 931 -2.67 -3.29 -41.67
CA THR A 931 -2.86 -2.85 -40.28
C THR A 931 -3.36 -1.41 -40.16
N SER A 932 -3.43 -0.68 -41.28
CA SER A 932 -3.79 0.76 -41.31
C SER A 932 -2.87 1.59 -40.40
N VAL A 933 -1.55 1.35 -40.52
CA VAL A 933 -0.52 2.02 -39.72
C VAL A 933 0.33 2.91 -40.62
N ILE A 934 0.53 4.15 -40.17
CA ILE A 934 1.44 5.11 -40.79
C ILE A 934 2.68 5.25 -39.91
N ALA A 935 3.86 5.17 -40.51
CA ALA A 935 5.11 5.50 -39.86
C ALA A 935 5.71 6.77 -40.48
N VAL A 936 5.65 7.89 -39.77
CA VAL A 936 6.27 9.16 -40.18
C VAL A 936 7.73 9.13 -39.74
N ARG A 937 8.64 9.32 -40.69
CA ARG A 937 10.09 9.16 -40.49
C ARG A 937 10.76 10.51 -40.23
N LYS A 938 11.56 10.58 -39.16
CA LYS A 938 12.47 11.67 -38.82
C LYS A 938 11.82 13.07 -38.87
N PRO A 939 10.74 13.36 -38.09
CA PRO A 939 10.27 14.73 -37.92
C PRO A 939 11.38 15.71 -37.53
N GLY A 940 12.30 15.31 -36.64
CA GLY A 940 13.52 16.08 -36.39
C GLY A 940 13.34 17.32 -35.51
N VAL A 941 12.14 17.54 -34.97
CA VAL A 941 11.82 18.68 -34.12
C VAL A 941 12.19 18.39 -32.66
N ASN A 942 12.68 19.40 -31.94
CA ASN A 942 12.91 19.29 -30.49
C ASN A 942 11.58 18.98 -29.77
N ILE A 943 11.58 18.01 -28.86
CA ILE A 943 10.33 17.53 -28.24
C ILE A 943 9.66 18.56 -27.33
N ALA A 944 10.43 19.54 -26.83
CA ALA A 944 9.92 20.62 -25.99
C ALA A 944 9.25 21.76 -26.79
N SER A 945 9.41 21.78 -28.11
CA SER A 945 8.86 22.83 -28.98
C SER A 945 7.42 22.55 -29.38
N ASP A 946 6.66 23.61 -29.62
CA ASP A 946 5.36 23.49 -30.31
C ASP A 946 5.60 23.09 -31.77
N PHE A 947 4.76 22.19 -32.28
CA PHE A 947 4.80 21.76 -33.67
C PHE A 947 3.46 21.20 -34.14
N THR A 948 3.25 21.17 -35.44
CA THR A 948 2.11 20.51 -36.07
C THR A 948 2.56 19.60 -37.20
N ILE A 949 2.17 18.32 -37.17
CA ILE A 949 2.34 17.39 -38.29
C ILE A 949 0.98 17.20 -38.96
N SER A 950 0.83 17.65 -40.20
CA SER A 950 -0.41 17.52 -40.98
C SER A 950 -0.30 16.41 -42.02
N LEU A 951 -1.32 15.54 -42.04
CA LEU A 951 -1.57 14.48 -43.00
C LEU A 951 -2.70 14.94 -43.93
N ARG A 952 -2.47 14.97 -45.24
CA ARG A 952 -3.46 15.40 -46.24
C ARG A 952 -3.91 14.28 -47.14
#